data_AF-A0A9D0GCM3-F1
#
_entry.id   AF-A0A9D0GCM3-F1
#
_cell.length_a   1.000
_cell.length_b   1.000
_cell.length_c   1.000
_cell.angle_alpha   90.00
_cell.angle_beta   90.00
_cell.angle_gamma   90.00
#
_symmetry.space_group_name_H-M   'P 1'
#
loop_
_entity.id
_entity.type
_entity.pdbx_description
1 polymer ?
#
loop_
_entity_poly.entity_id
_entity_poly.type
_entity_poly.pdbx_seq_one_letter_code
_entity_poly.pdbx_strand_id
1 'polypeptide(L)'
;WGRTGPLVISLPGYINYLQRHARVWEKQALLKARPVAGDRALGDECLRRMAPLIFAIPAETARQSVQRVKRMTEGYLVQQGRTWGEVKLGKGSIRDIEFVVQYLQLAHGAEMPAIRTPNTLEALAALSEHGILGPQESRVLQEGYTFLRTLEHCLQLANDRQIHTLPDAPSDLQQVAQRMGFEGPNAAEAFLTRYDEHRAAVRAIYLKYLEAQEERTTMTEVQAENLSERHVARMDESYTTVFSPAEIRRHAILASRLDAQNQTEVTATELEDGRWRVTLVGYDYPGELSLICGLLFVYGLSIDEGHVFTYEPAEPVRTQEQRKRERRKIVDVFTVHPLHGQITQETWLRYADDLAELLRLMQRGQAEQARGQLAKRVASAIQHASEEGEPALYPVEIEIDNESSPHYTVLHISAPDTIGFLYEITNALAYSHIYIARVSVTSRGSHAYDTLFVTDAHGQKIKDPGKLRELRAAIALIKHFTHLLPKTPDPETALLHFREFIHELFRQPNWPDELASLERPDVLEALARLLGVSEFLWDDFLRMQYANLFPIVRDTQALQTMKTKAQLQAQLEALLAEVHPGPQSPEAHSQWRQALNDFKDREMFRIDMRHILGYTEEFWDFSEELTSLAEVVVNAAYHLCHEDLRSVYGDPLLENGELSDMTVLALGKCGGRELGFASDIELMFVYSGNGRTTGPRVIATSEFYERLVRLFLQVIRAKREGIFEIDLQLRPYGK
;
A
#
# COMPACT_ATOMS: atom_id res chain seq x y z
N TRP A 1 9.96 20.52 -30.12
CA TRP A 1 11.16 19.67 -30.09
C TRP A 1 11.08 18.66 -28.96
N GLY A 2 10.62 19.01 -27.75
CA GLY A 2 10.06 18.04 -26.80
C GLY A 2 9.13 17.03 -27.51
N ARG A 3 9.21 15.76 -27.13
CA ARG A 3 8.63 14.57 -27.84
C ARG A 3 9.11 14.29 -29.28
N THR A 4 9.88 15.18 -29.94
CA THR A 4 10.37 15.01 -31.33
C THR A 4 11.88 14.83 -31.46
N GLY A 5 12.65 14.91 -30.36
CA GLY A 5 14.06 14.47 -30.33
C GLY A 5 14.22 12.96 -30.59
N PRO A 6 15.30 12.52 -31.27
CA PRO A 6 15.52 11.12 -31.63
C PRO A 6 15.61 10.23 -30.39
N LEU A 7 15.23 8.96 -30.51
CA LEU A 7 15.22 8.01 -29.39
C LEU A 7 16.63 7.56 -28.95
N VAL A 8 17.61 7.73 -29.84
CA VAL A 8 18.99 7.27 -29.70
C VAL A 8 19.92 8.24 -30.44
N ILE A 9 21.13 8.45 -29.95
CA ILE A 9 22.07 9.45 -30.51
C ILE A 9 23.50 8.92 -30.58
N SER A 10 24.27 9.34 -31.59
CA SER A 10 25.68 8.97 -31.67
C SER A 10 26.49 9.82 -30.69
N LEU A 11 27.53 9.25 -30.08
CA LEU A 11 28.41 9.95 -29.14
C LEU A 11 28.99 11.27 -29.73
N PRO A 12 29.47 11.33 -30.99
CA PRO A 12 29.87 12.59 -31.63
C PRO A 12 28.72 13.61 -31.72
N GLY A 13 27.51 13.17 -32.07
CA GLY A 13 26.33 14.04 -32.17
C GLY A 13 25.89 14.58 -30.80
N TYR A 14 25.92 13.73 -29.77
CA TYR A 14 25.55 14.11 -28.41
C TYR A 14 26.53 15.10 -27.79
N ILE A 15 27.83 14.89 -27.99
CA ILE A 15 28.85 15.87 -27.57
C ILE A 15 28.68 17.21 -28.29
N ASN A 16 28.25 17.22 -29.56
CA ASN A 16 27.92 18.47 -30.25
C ASN A 16 26.66 19.16 -29.69
N TYR A 17 25.64 18.39 -29.30
CA TYR A 17 24.45 18.89 -28.60
C TYR A 17 24.81 19.57 -27.26
N LEU A 18 25.62 18.90 -26.43
CA LEU A 18 26.08 19.42 -25.14
C LEU A 18 26.99 20.66 -25.26
N GLN A 19 27.65 20.85 -26.41
CA GLN A 19 28.43 22.06 -26.70
C GLN A 19 27.58 23.24 -27.17
N ARG A 20 26.52 23.00 -27.97
CA ARG A 20 25.83 24.06 -28.74
C ARG A 20 24.40 24.36 -28.33
N HIS A 21 23.71 23.43 -27.67
CA HIS A 21 22.24 23.49 -27.53
C HIS A 21 21.74 23.16 -26.11
N ALA A 22 22.42 22.28 -25.38
CA ALA A 22 21.98 21.85 -24.05
C ALA A 22 22.00 23.00 -23.02
N ARG A 23 20.89 23.15 -22.30
CA ARG A 23 20.69 24.09 -21.21
C ARG A 23 21.41 23.65 -19.94
N VAL A 24 21.60 24.58 -19.00
CA VAL A 24 22.27 24.33 -17.70
C VAL A 24 21.57 23.22 -16.91
N TRP A 25 20.23 23.21 -16.86
CA TRP A 25 19.48 22.16 -16.15
C TRP A 25 19.61 20.78 -16.81
N GLU A 26 19.78 20.70 -18.14
CA GLU A 26 20.04 19.42 -18.83
C GLU A 26 21.40 18.88 -18.41
N LYS A 27 22.42 19.76 -18.36
CA LYS A 27 23.76 19.41 -17.89
C LYS A 27 23.79 19.02 -16.41
N GLN A 28 22.94 19.64 -15.59
CA GLN A 28 22.73 19.29 -14.18
C GLN A 28 22.12 17.89 -14.02
N ALA A 29 21.15 17.50 -14.86
CA ALA A 29 20.59 16.14 -14.82
C ALA A 29 21.63 15.04 -15.12
N LEU A 30 22.66 15.36 -15.90
CA LEU A 30 23.74 14.45 -16.26
C LEU A 30 24.77 14.23 -15.14
N LEU A 31 24.67 14.93 -14.01
CA LEU A 31 25.41 14.59 -12.78
C LEU A 31 25.04 13.20 -12.26
N LYS A 32 23.83 12.72 -12.57
CA LYS A 32 23.34 11.37 -12.24
C LYS A 32 23.74 10.30 -13.29
N ALA A 33 24.44 10.67 -14.38
CA ALA A 33 24.64 9.76 -15.51
C ALA A 33 25.58 8.59 -15.18
N ARG A 34 25.11 7.35 -15.41
CA ARG A 34 25.85 6.13 -15.10
C ARG A 34 25.56 5.01 -16.11
N PRO A 35 26.57 4.34 -16.71
CA PRO A 35 26.35 3.15 -17.54
C PRO A 35 25.68 2.01 -16.75
N VAL A 36 24.62 1.43 -17.32
CA VAL A 36 23.86 0.33 -16.70
C VAL A 36 23.70 -0.90 -17.61
N ALA A 37 23.76 -0.72 -18.94
CA ALA A 37 23.65 -1.81 -19.91
C ALA A 37 24.38 -1.49 -21.22
N GLY A 38 24.59 -2.51 -22.05
CA GLY A 38 25.34 -2.40 -23.30
C GLY A 38 26.85 -2.27 -23.07
N ASP A 39 27.58 -1.74 -24.05
CA ASP A 39 29.03 -1.62 -23.89
C ASP A 39 29.40 -0.63 -22.79
N ARG A 40 30.26 -1.08 -21.88
CA ARG A 40 30.72 -0.31 -20.73
C ARG A 40 31.85 0.64 -21.11
N ALA A 41 32.74 0.26 -22.03
CA ALA A 41 33.86 1.11 -22.43
C ALA A 41 33.38 2.40 -23.12
N LEU A 42 32.39 2.29 -24.00
CA LEU A 42 31.66 3.40 -24.61
C LEU A 42 30.90 4.24 -23.57
N GLY A 43 30.36 3.60 -22.52
CA GLY A 43 29.73 4.28 -21.39
C GLY A 43 30.70 5.19 -20.62
N ASP A 44 31.82 4.62 -20.20
CA ASP A 44 32.88 5.34 -19.48
C ASP A 44 33.51 6.44 -20.37
N GLU A 45 33.71 6.17 -21.67
CA GLU A 45 34.15 7.16 -22.67
C GLU A 45 33.14 8.30 -22.87
N CYS A 46 31.84 7.99 -22.86
CA CYS A 46 30.77 8.98 -22.95
C CYS A 46 30.83 9.93 -21.74
N LEU A 47 30.87 9.41 -20.50
CA LEU A 47 31.03 10.22 -19.30
C LEU A 47 32.30 11.08 -19.34
N ARG A 48 33.43 10.50 -19.75
CA ARG A 48 34.72 11.19 -19.86
C ARG A 48 34.67 12.39 -20.82
N ARG A 49 33.93 12.28 -21.91
CA ARG A 49 33.72 13.37 -22.88
C ARG A 49 32.64 14.38 -22.46
N MET A 50 31.65 13.94 -21.69
CA MET A 50 30.60 14.81 -21.12
C MET A 50 31.13 15.71 -20.00
N ALA A 51 32.00 15.18 -19.12
CA ALA A 51 32.50 15.88 -17.93
C ALA A 51 32.99 17.33 -18.19
N PRO A 52 33.91 17.62 -19.14
CA PRO A 52 34.36 18.99 -19.38
C PRO A 52 33.27 19.93 -19.92
N LEU A 53 32.13 19.41 -20.40
CA LEU A 53 30.99 20.20 -20.86
C LEU A 53 29.96 20.47 -19.77
N ILE A 54 29.97 19.67 -18.70
CA ILE A 54 29.11 19.77 -17.51
C ILE A 54 29.77 20.67 -16.46
N PHE A 55 31.03 20.39 -16.10
CA PHE A 55 31.73 21.07 -15.01
C PHE A 55 32.37 22.41 -15.39
N ALA A 56 32.36 22.80 -16.68
CA ALA A 56 32.82 24.12 -17.12
C ALA A 56 31.74 25.23 -17.03
N ILE A 57 30.63 24.98 -16.32
CA ILE A 57 29.57 25.98 -16.11
C ILE A 57 29.97 26.91 -14.96
N PRO A 58 29.98 28.24 -15.12
CA PRO A 58 30.27 29.15 -14.01
C PRO A 58 29.28 28.98 -12.86
N ALA A 59 29.78 28.90 -11.63
CA ALA A 59 28.98 28.62 -10.43
C ALA A 59 27.74 29.52 -10.28
N GLU A 60 27.88 30.83 -10.56
CA GLU A 60 26.75 31.78 -10.52
C GLU A 60 25.69 31.49 -11.60
N THR A 61 26.09 31.01 -12.78
CA THR A 61 25.16 30.57 -13.84
C THR A 61 24.43 29.28 -13.45
N ALA A 62 25.11 28.36 -12.75
CA ALA A 62 24.47 27.18 -12.15
C ALA A 62 23.47 27.59 -11.05
N ARG A 63 23.86 28.46 -10.13
CA ARG A 63 23.01 29.01 -9.05
C ARG A 63 21.72 29.63 -9.60
N GLN A 64 21.82 30.51 -10.58
CA GLN A 64 20.66 31.18 -11.20
C GLN A 64 19.75 30.20 -11.94
N SER A 65 20.29 29.14 -12.55
CA SER A 65 19.49 28.06 -13.16
C SER A 65 18.70 27.30 -12.10
N VAL A 66 19.34 26.92 -10.99
CA VAL A 66 18.71 26.22 -9.86
C VAL A 66 17.60 27.06 -9.23
N GLN A 67 17.89 28.31 -8.83
CA GLN A 67 16.91 29.26 -8.29
C GLN A 67 15.70 29.42 -9.23
N ARG A 68 15.93 29.55 -10.54
CA ARG A 68 14.85 29.70 -11.52
C ARG A 68 13.95 28.47 -11.57
N VAL A 69 14.52 27.26 -11.57
CA VAL A 69 13.71 26.02 -11.56
C VAL A 69 12.95 25.89 -10.24
N LYS A 70 13.56 26.20 -9.10
CA LYS A 70 12.87 26.15 -7.80
C LYS A 70 11.70 27.14 -7.72
N ARG A 71 11.89 28.42 -8.06
CA ARG A 71 10.82 29.44 -8.05
C ARG A 71 9.63 29.05 -8.93
N MET A 72 9.86 28.49 -10.11
CA MET A 72 8.78 28.01 -10.98
C MET A 72 8.03 26.82 -10.35
N THR A 73 8.74 25.95 -9.64
CA THR A 73 8.16 24.77 -8.97
C THR A 73 7.34 25.17 -7.74
N GLU A 74 7.88 25.99 -6.84
CA GLU A 74 7.14 26.50 -5.67
C GLU A 74 5.93 27.34 -6.07
N GLY A 75 6.08 28.22 -7.08
CA GLY A 75 4.97 29.01 -7.60
C GLY A 75 3.83 28.16 -8.19
N TYR A 76 4.15 27.04 -8.83
CA TYR A 76 3.15 26.08 -9.31
C TYR A 76 2.43 25.36 -8.16
N LEU A 77 3.17 24.90 -7.13
CA LEU A 77 2.56 24.28 -5.94
C LEU A 77 1.58 25.24 -5.24
N VAL A 78 1.98 26.51 -5.05
CA VAL A 78 1.12 27.56 -4.46
C VAL A 78 -0.16 27.77 -5.28
N GLN A 79 -0.08 27.71 -6.62
CA GLN A 79 -1.26 27.81 -7.50
C GLN A 79 -2.20 26.59 -7.39
N GLN A 80 -1.68 25.42 -7.02
CA GLN A 80 -2.46 24.22 -6.69
C GLN A 80 -2.92 24.20 -5.20
N GLY A 81 -2.77 25.31 -4.47
CA GLY A 81 -3.06 25.41 -3.02
C GLY A 81 -2.00 24.76 -2.11
N ARG A 82 -1.16 23.87 -2.65
CA ARG A 82 -0.15 23.10 -1.90
C ARG A 82 0.97 24.01 -1.43
N THR A 83 1.02 24.23 -0.12
CA THR A 83 1.91 25.23 0.52
C THR A 83 2.59 24.75 1.79
N TRP A 84 2.19 23.58 2.28
CA TRP A 84 2.85 22.78 3.31
C TRP A 84 2.72 21.31 2.89
N GLY A 85 3.36 20.39 3.62
CA GLY A 85 3.21 18.94 3.43
C GLY A 85 3.85 18.32 2.18
N GLU A 86 4.35 19.11 1.22
CA GLU A 86 5.03 18.58 0.03
C GLU A 86 6.52 18.31 0.32
N VAL A 87 6.87 17.01 0.38
CA VAL A 87 8.15 16.49 0.91
C VAL A 87 9.29 16.50 -0.11
N LYS A 88 8.98 16.57 -1.41
CA LYS A 88 9.93 16.38 -2.52
C LYS A 88 10.25 17.66 -3.26
N LEU A 89 9.23 18.45 -3.58
CA LEU A 89 9.28 19.68 -4.36
C LEU A 89 9.01 20.94 -3.53
N GLY A 90 8.41 20.82 -2.34
CA GLY A 90 8.09 21.93 -1.43
C GLY A 90 9.31 22.67 -0.84
N LYS A 91 9.09 23.61 0.09
CA LYS A 91 10.21 24.27 0.81
C LYS A 91 10.81 23.30 1.83
N GLY A 92 12.13 23.13 1.87
CA GLY A 92 12.83 22.26 2.82
C GLY A 92 12.76 20.77 2.46
N SER A 93 12.70 20.48 1.17
CA SER A 93 12.37 19.16 0.61
C SER A 93 13.60 18.40 0.08
N ILE A 94 13.39 17.14 -0.33
CA ILE A 94 14.40 16.33 -1.03
C ILE A 94 15.07 17.11 -2.17
N ARG A 95 14.29 17.85 -2.99
CA ARG A 95 14.82 18.62 -4.12
C ARG A 95 15.63 19.84 -3.69
N ASP A 96 15.42 20.39 -2.49
CA ASP A 96 16.29 21.44 -1.95
C ASP A 96 17.68 20.87 -1.63
N ILE A 97 17.74 19.66 -1.07
CA ILE A 97 18.99 18.95 -0.78
C ILE A 97 19.72 18.60 -2.08
N GLU A 98 19.03 17.96 -3.02
CA GLU A 98 19.56 17.64 -4.35
C GLU A 98 20.09 18.90 -5.06
N PHE A 99 19.38 20.03 -4.96
CA PHE A 99 19.80 21.28 -5.59
C PHE A 99 21.02 21.91 -4.92
N VAL A 100 21.17 21.86 -3.59
CA VAL A 100 22.40 22.29 -2.91
C VAL A 100 23.58 21.42 -3.34
N VAL A 101 23.42 20.09 -3.30
CA VAL A 101 24.46 19.13 -3.69
C VAL A 101 24.88 19.33 -5.14
N GLN A 102 23.93 19.34 -6.09
CA GLN A 102 24.21 19.49 -7.52
C GLN A 102 24.79 20.87 -7.85
N TYR A 103 24.38 21.93 -7.16
CA TYR A 103 25.02 23.25 -7.28
C TYR A 103 26.50 23.20 -6.86
N LEU A 104 26.83 22.59 -5.72
CA LEU A 104 28.22 22.47 -5.25
C LEU A 104 29.04 21.55 -6.16
N GLN A 105 28.46 20.46 -6.67
CA GLN A 105 29.09 19.59 -7.68
C GLN A 105 29.42 20.35 -8.97
N LEU A 106 28.53 21.22 -9.46
CA LEU A 106 28.82 22.07 -10.63
C LEU A 106 29.86 23.15 -10.34
N ALA A 107 29.80 23.76 -9.15
CA ALA A 107 30.68 24.87 -8.77
C ALA A 107 32.13 24.44 -8.53
N HIS A 108 32.36 23.24 -7.97
CA HIS A 108 33.69 22.77 -7.56
C HIS A 108 34.18 21.54 -8.33
N GLY A 109 33.28 20.80 -9.00
CA GLY A 109 33.61 19.53 -9.63
C GLY A 109 34.64 19.63 -10.75
N ALA A 110 34.84 20.80 -11.36
CA ALA A 110 35.87 21.01 -12.38
C ALA A 110 37.28 20.66 -11.85
N GLU A 111 37.62 21.20 -10.69
CA GLU A 111 38.91 21.05 -10.02
C GLU A 111 38.98 19.79 -9.16
N MET A 112 37.82 19.27 -8.74
CA MET A 112 37.69 18.19 -7.77
C MET A 112 36.89 17.00 -8.33
N PRO A 113 37.54 16.00 -8.95
CA PRO A 113 36.85 14.83 -9.50
C PRO A 113 36.12 13.94 -8.48
N ALA A 114 36.56 13.92 -7.22
CA ALA A 114 36.02 13.06 -6.18
C ALA A 114 34.54 13.34 -5.86
N ILE A 115 34.11 14.61 -5.86
CA ILE A 115 32.72 14.98 -5.57
C ILE A 115 31.74 14.70 -6.74
N ARG A 116 32.21 14.14 -7.87
CA ARG A 116 31.40 13.90 -9.08
C ARG A 116 30.58 12.60 -9.06
N THR A 117 30.45 11.94 -7.90
CA THR A 117 29.58 10.76 -7.75
C THR A 117 28.11 11.09 -8.07
N PRO A 118 27.36 10.19 -8.74
CA PRO A 118 25.94 10.38 -8.97
C PRO A 118 25.07 10.18 -7.71
N ASN A 119 25.55 9.54 -6.64
CA ASN A 119 24.75 9.36 -5.42
C ASN A 119 24.78 10.63 -4.54
N THR A 120 23.62 11.05 -4.02
CA THR A 120 23.48 12.30 -3.24
C THR A 120 24.13 12.22 -1.86
N LEU A 121 24.07 11.06 -1.20
CA LEU A 121 24.69 10.85 0.12
C LEU A 121 26.21 10.71 0.00
N GLU A 122 26.71 9.95 -0.97
CA GLU A 122 28.14 9.91 -1.29
C GLU A 122 28.68 11.31 -1.64
N ALA A 123 27.92 12.10 -2.41
CA ALA A 123 28.30 13.48 -2.75
C ALA A 123 28.31 14.39 -1.51
N LEU A 124 27.36 14.26 -0.59
CA LEU A 124 27.34 14.99 0.69
C LEU A 124 28.55 14.64 1.57
N ALA A 125 28.95 13.37 1.59
CA ALA A 125 30.16 12.92 2.29
C ALA A 125 31.43 13.53 1.66
N ALA A 126 31.63 13.36 0.34
CA ALA A 126 32.80 13.88 -0.37
C ALA A 126 32.89 15.42 -0.34
N LEU A 127 31.76 16.13 -0.43
CA LEU A 127 31.69 17.59 -0.26
C LEU A 127 32.12 18.04 1.15
N SER A 128 31.94 17.20 2.17
CA SER A 128 32.34 17.50 3.54
C SER A 128 33.79 17.09 3.84
N GLU A 129 34.25 15.94 3.33
CA GLU A 129 35.65 15.51 3.41
C GLU A 129 36.60 16.55 2.80
N HIS A 130 36.19 17.15 1.68
CA HIS A 130 36.94 18.24 1.03
C HIS A 130 36.60 19.65 1.53
N GLY A 131 35.80 19.80 2.58
CA GLY A 131 35.54 21.08 3.25
C GLY A 131 34.73 22.12 2.47
N ILE A 132 34.05 21.72 1.38
CA ILE A 132 33.13 22.58 0.60
C ILE A 132 31.82 22.80 1.36
N LEU A 133 31.39 21.79 2.12
CA LEU A 133 30.21 21.79 2.97
C LEU A 133 30.62 21.55 4.42
N GLY A 134 30.17 22.40 5.36
CA GLY A 134 30.51 22.25 6.77
C GLY A 134 30.05 20.90 7.34
N PRO A 135 30.81 20.22 8.23
CA PRO A 135 30.43 18.90 8.75
C PRO A 135 29.04 18.84 9.42
N GLN A 136 28.63 19.92 10.10
CA GLN A 136 27.28 20.06 10.65
C GLN A 136 26.22 20.17 9.55
N GLU A 137 26.52 20.88 8.46
CA GLU A 137 25.60 21.08 7.34
C GLU A 137 25.45 19.80 6.52
N SER A 138 26.55 19.07 6.29
CA SER A 138 26.50 17.75 5.65
C SER A 138 25.69 16.76 6.48
N ARG A 139 25.86 16.75 7.82
CA ARG A 139 25.01 15.95 8.71
C ARG A 139 23.53 16.30 8.58
N VAL A 140 23.16 17.58 8.70
CA VAL A 140 21.76 18.02 8.58
C VAL A 140 21.15 17.67 7.21
N LEU A 141 21.92 17.79 6.12
CA LEU A 141 21.46 17.38 4.80
C LEU A 141 21.38 15.86 4.62
N GLN A 142 22.27 15.07 5.23
CA GLN A 142 22.20 13.60 5.21
C GLN A 142 21.00 13.09 6.02
N GLU A 143 20.87 13.53 7.28
CA GLU A 143 19.74 13.18 8.17
C GLU A 143 18.40 13.61 7.54
N GLY A 144 18.34 14.85 7.02
CA GLY A 144 17.16 15.37 6.33
C GLY A 144 16.84 14.62 5.03
N TYR A 145 17.84 14.22 4.24
CA TYR A 145 17.62 13.44 3.01
C TYR A 145 17.06 12.07 3.34
N THR A 146 17.68 11.35 4.29
CA THR A 146 17.22 10.04 4.73
C THR A 146 15.79 10.12 5.29
N PHE A 147 15.52 11.04 6.24
CA PHE A 147 14.18 11.20 6.82
C PHE A 147 13.11 11.53 5.76
N LEU A 148 13.37 12.52 4.90
CA LEU A 148 12.40 12.92 3.86
C LEU A 148 12.21 11.84 2.78
N ARG A 149 13.23 11.01 2.52
CA ARG A 149 13.15 9.89 1.58
C ARG A 149 12.43 8.67 2.15
N THR A 150 12.66 8.31 3.42
CA THR A 150 11.83 7.31 4.12
C THR A 150 10.37 7.77 4.15
N LEU A 151 10.12 9.07 4.35
CA LEU A 151 8.79 9.65 4.27
C LEU A 151 8.21 9.63 2.83
N GLU A 152 8.99 9.94 1.79
CA GLU A 152 8.56 9.79 0.39
C GLU A 152 8.23 8.32 0.10
N HIS A 153 9.03 7.37 0.58
CA HIS A 153 8.78 5.93 0.45
C HIS A 153 7.51 5.53 1.18
N CYS A 154 7.29 5.96 2.43
CA CYS A 154 6.05 5.68 3.18
C CYS A 154 4.80 6.26 2.50
N LEU A 155 4.87 7.49 1.96
CA LEU A 155 3.76 8.12 1.25
C LEU A 155 3.47 7.46 -0.10
N GLN A 156 4.51 7.04 -0.82
CA GLN A 156 4.36 6.24 -2.04
C GLN A 156 3.77 4.88 -1.71
N LEU A 157 4.34 4.15 -0.75
CA LEU A 157 3.91 2.82 -0.29
C LEU A 157 2.45 2.80 0.12
N ALA A 158 1.99 3.81 0.87
CA ALA A 158 0.59 3.93 1.30
C ALA A 158 -0.39 4.04 0.12
N ASN A 159 0.01 4.61 -1.01
CA ASN A 159 -0.86 4.99 -2.13
C ASN A 159 -0.50 4.33 -3.48
N ASP A 160 0.54 3.48 -3.50
CA ASP A 160 1.35 2.98 -4.64
C ASP A 160 1.21 3.79 -5.96
N ARG A 161 1.62 5.06 -5.82
CA ARG A 161 1.71 6.11 -6.84
C ARG A 161 2.84 7.06 -6.44
N GLN A 162 3.28 7.93 -7.37
CA GLN A 162 4.22 9.03 -7.06
C GLN A 162 3.54 10.15 -6.22
N ILE A 163 3.15 9.84 -4.98
CA ILE A 163 2.63 10.80 -4.01
C ILE A 163 3.79 11.37 -3.18
N HIS A 164 3.76 12.70 -3.02
CA HIS A 164 4.81 13.49 -2.37
C HIS A 164 4.22 14.50 -1.37
N THR A 165 2.98 14.31 -0.95
CA THR A 165 2.26 15.24 -0.08
C THR A 165 1.70 14.48 1.12
N LEU A 166 1.91 15.00 2.33
CA LEU A 166 1.27 14.52 3.55
C LEU A 166 -0.27 14.58 3.40
N PRO A 167 -1.02 13.63 4.02
CA PRO A 167 -2.47 13.69 4.05
C PRO A 167 -2.96 14.83 4.98
N ASP A 168 -4.15 15.36 4.69
CA ASP A 168 -4.78 16.43 5.49
C ASP A 168 -5.55 15.88 6.72
N ALA A 169 -5.86 14.57 6.74
CA ALA A 169 -6.65 13.93 7.80
C ALA A 169 -5.76 13.51 9.00
N PRO A 170 -6.16 13.83 10.26
CA PRO A 170 -5.36 13.47 11.45
C PRO A 170 -5.14 11.95 11.65
N SER A 171 -6.10 11.12 11.23
CA SER A 171 -5.97 9.65 11.21
C SER A 171 -4.78 9.20 10.37
N ASP A 172 -4.72 9.71 9.15
CA ASP A 172 -3.78 9.30 8.11
C ASP A 172 -2.38 9.83 8.46
N LEU A 173 -2.30 11.01 9.09
CA LEU A 173 -1.07 11.56 9.67
C LEU A 173 -0.54 10.72 10.85
N GLN A 174 -1.42 10.21 11.71
CA GLN A 174 -1.06 9.28 12.79
C GLN A 174 -0.54 7.95 12.23
N GLN A 175 -1.15 7.41 11.16
CA GLN A 175 -0.65 6.21 10.48
C GLN A 175 0.73 6.44 9.83
N VAL A 176 0.94 7.57 9.15
CA VAL A 176 2.25 7.94 8.58
C VAL A 176 3.30 8.09 9.69
N ALA A 177 2.95 8.69 10.83
CA ALA A 177 3.84 8.79 11.98
C ALA A 177 4.23 7.41 12.54
N GLN A 178 3.26 6.52 12.73
CA GLN A 178 3.50 5.14 13.19
C GLN A 178 4.42 4.36 12.24
N ARG A 179 4.19 4.45 10.91
CA ARG A 179 5.06 3.83 9.90
C ARG A 179 6.45 4.46 9.81
N MET A 180 6.61 5.72 10.23
CA MET A 180 7.89 6.41 10.39
C MET A 180 8.58 6.13 11.74
N GLY A 181 8.05 5.22 12.57
CA GLY A 181 8.64 4.81 13.86
C GLY A 181 8.32 5.73 15.04
N PHE A 182 7.25 6.54 14.95
CA PHE A 182 6.77 7.35 16.08
C PHE A 182 5.65 6.62 16.82
N GLU A 183 5.82 6.43 18.12
CA GLU A 183 4.91 5.65 18.96
C GLU A 183 4.03 6.52 19.87
N GLY A 184 2.93 5.94 20.35
CA GLY A 184 2.03 6.57 21.35
C GLY A 184 0.95 7.51 20.78
N PRO A 185 0.10 8.08 21.65
CA PRO A 185 -1.07 8.87 21.25
C PRO A 185 -0.72 10.20 20.58
N ASN A 186 0.49 10.74 20.82
CA ASN A 186 0.98 11.98 20.23
C ASN A 186 1.95 11.74 19.05
N ALA A 187 1.99 10.52 18.48
CA ALA A 187 2.91 10.17 17.40
C ALA A 187 2.84 11.16 16.22
N ALA A 188 1.63 11.54 15.77
CA ALA A 188 1.44 12.56 14.74
C ALA A 188 2.07 13.92 15.12
N GLU A 189 1.88 14.41 16.35
CA GLU A 189 2.45 15.68 16.81
C GLU A 189 3.98 15.63 16.85
N ALA A 190 4.56 14.53 17.34
CA ALA A 190 6.01 14.31 17.38
C ALA A 190 6.62 14.18 15.98
N PHE A 191 5.94 13.43 15.09
CA PHE A 191 6.32 13.29 13.68
C PHE A 191 6.27 14.63 12.93
N LEU A 192 5.18 15.39 13.07
CA LEU A 192 5.04 16.70 12.43
C LEU A 192 6.07 17.70 12.97
N THR A 193 6.37 17.67 14.26
CA THR A 193 7.45 18.46 14.86
C THR A 193 8.79 18.10 14.22
N ARG A 194 9.16 16.82 14.14
CA ARG A 194 10.42 16.36 13.51
C ARG A 194 10.47 16.65 12.01
N TYR A 195 9.35 16.54 11.31
CA TYR A 195 9.23 16.91 9.91
C TYR A 195 9.48 18.41 9.71
N ASP A 196 8.84 19.28 10.49
CA ASP A 196 9.06 20.72 10.41
C ASP A 196 10.47 21.14 10.91
N GLU A 197 11.07 20.43 11.87
CA GLU A 197 12.49 20.58 12.26
C GLU A 197 13.43 20.31 11.07
N HIS A 198 13.33 19.13 10.44
CA HIS A 198 14.15 18.79 9.27
C HIS A 198 13.87 19.74 8.10
N ARG A 199 12.61 20.06 7.83
CA ARG A 199 12.19 20.97 6.75
C ARG A 199 12.76 22.37 6.96
N ALA A 200 12.72 22.90 8.19
CA ALA A 200 13.31 24.20 8.52
C ALA A 200 14.84 24.18 8.41
N ALA A 201 15.51 23.13 8.90
CA ALA A 201 16.97 23.02 8.87
C ALA A 201 17.53 22.84 7.44
N VAL A 202 16.92 21.94 6.65
CA VAL A 202 17.22 21.77 5.22
C VAL A 202 16.95 23.08 4.46
N ARG A 203 15.81 23.75 4.74
CA ARG A 203 15.51 25.02 4.08
C ARG A 203 16.50 26.10 4.49
N ALA A 204 16.93 26.20 5.75
CA ALA A 204 17.93 27.17 6.18
C ALA A 204 19.28 27.00 5.43
N ILE A 205 19.70 25.77 5.17
CA ILE A 205 20.90 25.48 4.36
C ILE A 205 20.64 25.83 2.88
N TYR A 206 19.51 25.42 2.29
CA TYR A 206 19.13 25.83 0.93
C TYR A 206 19.14 27.36 0.81
N LEU A 207 18.52 28.08 1.74
CA LEU A 207 18.46 29.54 1.77
C LEU A 207 19.87 30.15 1.88
N LYS A 208 20.71 29.68 2.82
CA LYS A 208 22.12 30.11 2.96
C LYS A 208 22.91 30.03 1.64
N TYR A 209 22.71 28.98 0.86
CA TYR A 209 23.39 28.80 -0.43
C TYR A 209 22.65 29.46 -1.62
N LEU A 210 21.34 29.75 -1.51
CA LEU A 210 20.46 30.08 -2.64
C LEU A 210 19.45 31.26 -2.46
N GLU A 211 18.67 31.46 -1.38
CA GLU A 211 17.52 32.43 -1.29
C GLU A 211 17.13 32.93 0.14
N ALA A 212 16.04 33.72 0.33
CA ALA A 212 15.50 34.12 1.66
C ALA A 212 13.97 34.53 1.72
N GLN A 213 13.22 34.03 2.73
CA GLN A 213 11.95 34.53 3.36
C GLN A 213 10.49 34.08 2.97
N GLU A 214 9.45 34.80 3.45
CA GLU A 214 8.21 34.34 4.18
C GLU A 214 6.98 35.33 4.09
N GLU A 215 5.73 35.12 4.58
CA GLU A 215 4.79 33.95 4.60
C GLU A 215 3.25 34.33 4.75
N ARG A 216 2.47 34.03 5.84
CA ARG A 216 0.97 33.79 5.75
C ARG A 216 -0.06 34.12 6.91
N THR A 217 -1.34 33.68 6.78
CA THR A 217 -2.65 34.13 7.42
C THR A 217 -3.71 33.00 7.70
N THR A 218 -4.81 33.18 8.51
CA THR A 218 -5.90 32.15 8.83
C THR A 218 -7.31 32.66 9.34
N MET A 219 -8.35 31.78 9.50
CA MET A 219 -9.81 32.02 9.93
C MET A 219 -10.57 30.73 10.50
N THR A 220 -11.88 30.78 10.93
CA THR A 220 -12.67 29.67 11.64
C THR A 220 -14.26 29.63 11.47
N GLU A 221 -15.02 28.62 12.05
CA GLU A 221 -16.44 28.16 11.70
C GLU A 221 -17.35 27.52 12.86
N VAL A 222 -18.55 26.83 12.65
CA VAL A 222 -19.50 25.94 13.53
C VAL A 222 -21.08 26.11 13.25
N GLN A 223 -22.21 25.35 13.55
CA GLN A 223 -22.86 23.96 13.78
C GLN A 223 -24.45 24.13 14.00
N ALA A 224 -25.52 23.30 14.29
CA ALA A 224 -26.12 21.88 14.34
C ALA A 224 -27.72 22.00 14.58
N GLU A 225 -28.76 21.13 14.91
CA GLU A 225 -29.23 19.68 15.15
C GLU A 225 -30.81 19.63 15.46
N ASN A 226 -31.73 18.64 15.84
CA ASN A 226 -32.01 17.14 15.91
C ASN A 226 -33.54 16.77 16.30
N LEU A 227 -33.97 15.48 16.55
CA LEU A 227 -35.17 14.85 17.29
C LEU A 227 -36.36 14.02 16.63
N SER A 228 -36.96 13.00 17.33
CA SER A 228 -37.98 11.99 16.82
C SER A 228 -38.88 11.22 17.87
N GLU A 229 -39.95 10.45 17.44
CA GLU A 229 -40.72 9.47 18.29
C GLU A 229 -41.67 8.40 17.58
N ARG A 230 -41.23 7.48 16.66
CA ARG A 230 -42.01 6.29 16.05
C ARG A 230 -41.65 4.67 15.99
N HIS A 231 -41.07 3.63 16.75
CA HIS A 231 -40.60 2.99 18.13
C HIS A 231 -41.30 2.96 19.66
N VAL A 232 -42.41 2.44 20.35
CA VAL A 232 -43.73 1.60 20.51
C VAL A 232 -44.13 0.14 20.03
N ALA A 233 -45.05 -0.11 19.07
CA ALA A 233 -45.93 -1.33 19.06
C ALA A 233 -45.86 -2.40 17.89
N ARG A 234 -45.00 -3.46 17.90
CA ARG A 234 -45.02 -4.54 16.85
C ARG A 234 -44.51 -6.00 17.15
N MET A 235 -44.00 -6.38 18.34
CA MET A 235 -43.16 -7.62 18.54
C MET A 235 -43.86 -9.01 18.51
N ASP A 236 -43.03 -10.06 18.44
CA ASP A 236 -43.26 -11.52 18.43
C ASP A 236 -43.78 -12.12 19.77
N GLU A 237 -44.24 -13.39 19.73
CA GLU A 237 -44.81 -14.13 20.86
C GLU A 237 -43.75 -14.77 21.79
N SER A 238 -42.67 -15.35 21.25
CA SER A 238 -41.59 -16.00 22.04
C SER A 238 -40.88 -15.01 22.97
N TYR A 239 -40.80 -13.77 22.49
CA TYR A 239 -40.33 -12.57 23.18
C TYR A 239 -40.87 -12.42 24.62
N THR A 240 -42.12 -12.80 24.84
CA THR A 240 -42.81 -12.67 26.14
C THR A 240 -42.35 -13.68 27.19
N THR A 241 -41.53 -14.67 26.80
CA THR A 241 -40.97 -15.69 27.71
C THR A 241 -39.58 -15.33 28.22
N VAL A 242 -38.90 -14.36 27.59
CA VAL A 242 -37.51 -13.96 27.89
C VAL A 242 -37.45 -12.61 28.60
N PHE A 243 -38.41 -11.71 28.33
CA PHE A 243 -38.42 -10.34 28.88
C PHE A 243 -39.66 -10.06 29.72
N SER A 244 -39.51 -9.30 30.81
CA SER A 244 -40.62 -8.96 31.70
C SER A 244 -41.62 -7.97 31.08
N PRO A 245 -42.86 -7.86 31.57
CA PRO A 245 -43.83 -6.85 31.10
C PRO A 245 -43.40 -5.38 31.30
N ALA A 246 -42.33 -5.12 32.07
CA ALA A 246 -41.71 -3.81 32.18
C ALA A 246 -40.65 -3.61 31.08
N GLU A 247 -39.81 -4.62 30.85
CA GLU A 247 -38.87 -4.66 29.71
C GLU A 247 -39.64 -4.60 28.39
N ILE A 248 -40.65 -5.45 28.14
CA ILE A 248 -41.51 -5.40 26.95
C ILE A 248 -42.15 -4.01 26.78
N ARG A 249 -42.54 -3.32 27.86
CA ARG A 249 -43.02 -1.92 27.78
C ARG A 249 -41.93 -0.90 27.51
N ARG A 250 -40.68 -1.16 27.90
CA ARG A 250 -39.51 -0.33 27.57
C ARG A 250 -39.06 -0.57 26.15
N HIS A 251 -39.03 -1.80 25.70
CA HIS A 251 -38.94 -2.24 24.30
C HIS A 251 -40.19 -1.84 23.49
N ALA A 252 -41.28 -1.43 24.16
CA ALA A 252 -42.41 -0.69 23.60
C ALA A 252 -42.45 0.80 24.02
N ILE A 253 -41.35 1.33 24.52
CA ILE A 253 -40.81 2.65 24.16
C ILE A 253 -39.75 2.43 23.05
N LEU A 254 -39.64 1.21 22.51
CA LEU A 254 -38.83 0.82 21.35
C LEU A 254 -39.63 0.02 20.21
N ALA A 255 -40.92 0.27 19.85
CA ALA A 255 -41.60 -0.01 18.51
C ALA A 255 -42.70 0.91 17.63
N SER A 256 -43.25 2.22 17.57
CA SER A 256 -43.53 3.72 18.08
C SER A 256 -42.65 5.03 18.73
N ARG A 257 -41.34 5.61 18.75
CA ARG A 257 -39.79 5.70 18.33
C ARG A 257 -39.00 5.70 16.90
N LEU A 258 -38.61 4.62 16.17
CA LEU A 258 -38.03 4.54 14.80
C LEU A 258 -39.03 4.71 13.66
N ASP A 259 -38.60 5.32 12.57
CA ASP A 259 -39.38 5.43 11.33
C ASP A 259 -38.52 5.10 10.09
N ALA A 260 -38.27 6.09 9.23
CA ALA A 260 -37.38 6.02 8.08
C ALA A 260 -36.06 6.77 8.30
N GLN A 261 -36.00 7.66 9.28
CA GLN A 261 -34.82 8.48 9.64
C GLN A 261 -34.12 7.93 10.88
N ASN A 262 -34.89 7.56 11.89
CA ASN A 262 -34.42 6.81 13.04
C ASN A 262 -34.45 5.30 12.68
N GLN A 263 -33.34 4.57 12.85
CA GLN A 263 -33.16 3.16 12.39
C GLN A 263 -32.76 2.12 13.46
N THR A 264 -32.34 2.54 14.66
CA THR A 264 -32.20 1.67 15.83
C THR A 264 -32.39 2.46 17.12
N GLU A 265 -32.94 1.83 18.15
CA GLU A 265 -33.01 2.37 19.50
C GLU A 265 -32.15 1.51 20.41
N VAL A 266 -31.46 2.10 21.37
CA VAL A 266 -30.64 1.39 22.35
C VAL A 266 -30.96 1.89 23.76
N THR A 267 -31.14 0.97 24.70
CA THR A 267 -31.18 1.29 26.13
C THR A 267 -30.31 0.33 26.90
N ALA A 268 -29.51 0.83 27.84
CA ALA A 268 -28.70 0.03 28.73
C ALA A 268 -29.04 0.31 30.20
N THR A 269 -28.87 -0.70 31.05
CA THR A 269 -29.07 -0.64 32.50
C THR A 269 -27.97 -1.42 33.21
N GLU A 270 -27.30 -0.75 34.14
CA GLU A 270 -26.29 -1.33 35.03
C GLU A 270 -26.91 -2.39 35.96
N LEU A 271 -26.12 -3.41 36.31
CA LEU A 271 -26.46 -4.54 37.18
C LEU A 271 -25.64 -4.47 38.47
N GLU A 272 -26.08 -5.16 39.52
CA GLU A 272 -25.49 -5.09 40.87
C GLU A 272 -24.02 -5.59 40.96
N ASP A 273 -23.51 -6.24 39.90
CA ASP A 273 -22.15 -6.75 39.76
C ASP A 273 -21.26 -5.92 38.81
N GLY A 274 -21.72 -4.72 38.39
CA GLY A 274 -20.97 -3.81 37.51
C GLY A 274 -21.09 -4.13 36.01
N ARG A 275 -21.81 -5.19 35.66
CA ARG A 275 -22.16 -5.50 34.27
C ARG A 275 -23.34 -4.64 33.80
N TRP A 276 -23.57 -4.64 32.50
CA TRP A 276 -24.66 -3.88 31.87
C TRP A 276 -25.55 -4.81 31.05
N ARG A 277 -26.86 -4.71 31.25
CA ARG A 277 -27.85 -5.27 30.31
C ARG A 277 -28.17 -4.22 29.26
N VAL A 278 -27.94 -4.55 27.99
CA VAL A 278 -28.21 -3.72 26.82
C VAL A 278 -29.39 -4.33 26.07
N THR A 279 -30.38 -3.52 25.70
CA THR A 279 -31.36 -3.90 24.66
C THR A 279 -31.26 -2.94 23.50
N LEU A 280 -31.17 -3.51 22.30
CA LEU A 280 -31.17 -2.84 21.02
C LEU A 280 -32.43 -3.26 20.24
N VAL A 281 -33.06 -2.33 19.51
CA VAL A 281 -34.24 -2.63 18.70
C VAL A 281 -34.15 -1.92 17.35
N GLY A 282 -34.09 -2.71 16.28
CA GLY A 282 -33.75 -2.24 14.93
C GLY A 282 -34.67 -2.78 13.83
N TYR A 283 -34.25 -2.63 12.57
CA TYR A 283 -34.85 -3.29 11.40
C TYR A 283 -33.94 -4.41 10.89
N ASP A 284 -34.52 -5.57 10.57
CA ASP A 284 -33.84 -6.78 10.06
C ASP A 284 -33.02 -6.47 8.79
N TYR A 285 -31.69 -6.57 8.90
CA TYR A 285 -30.74 -6.49 7.79
C TYR A 285 -29.69 -7.63 7.84
N PRO A 286 -29.37 -8.29 6.70
CA PRO A 286 -28.34 -9.34 6.63
C PRO A 286 -26.96 -8.92 7.16
N GLY A 287 -26.61 -9.38 8.36
CA GLY A 287 -25.35 -9.04 9.05
C GLY A 287 -25.45 -7.89 10.06
N GLU A 288 -26.65 -7.43 10.43
CA GLU A 288 -26.84 -6.44 11.51
C GLU A 288 -26.18 -6.83 12.84
N LEU A 289 -26.20 -8.12 13.19
CA LEU A 289 -25.55 -8.64 14.40
C LEU A 289 -24.04 -8.37 14.40
N SER A 290 -23.37 -8.39 13.25
CA SER A 290 -21.95 -8.00 13.19
C SER A 290 -21.79 -6.49 13.40
N LEU A 291 -22.75 -5.66 12.97
CA LEU A 291 -22.72 -4.23 13.27
C LEU A 291 -22.87 -3.96 14.78
N ILE A 292 -23.76 -4.70 15.45
CA ILE A 292 -24.01 -4.59 16.88
C ILE A 292 -22.81 -5.07 17.70
N CYS A 293 -22.32 -6.29 17.46
CA CYS A 293 -21.19 -6.88 18.19
C CYS A 293 -19.89 -6.11 17.95
N GLY A 294 -19.60 -5.70 16.71
CA GLY A 294 -18.42 -4.89 16.41
C GLY A 294 -18.46 -3.54 17.13
N LEU A 295 -19.61 -2.85 17.14
CA LEU A 295 -19.72 -1.57 17.82
C LEU A 295 -19.70 -1.72 19.36
N LEU A 296 -20.19 -2.82 19.94
CA LEU A 296 -20.08 -3.04 21.39
C LEU A 296 -18.60 -3.11 21.79
N PHE A 297 -17.80 -3.83 21.01
CA PHE A 297 -16.36 -3.86 21.17
C PHE A 297 -15.70 -2.47 20.99
N VAL A 298 -16.13 -1.65 20.02
CA VAL A 298 -15.62 -0.26 19.84
C VAL A 298 -15.74 0.57 21.12
N TYR A 299 -16.81 0.35 21.88
CA TYR A 299 -17.09 1.06 23.13
C TYR A 299 -16.46 0.41 24.37
N GLY A 300 -15.51 -0.52 24.17
CA GLY A 300 -14.72 -1.13 25.24
C GLY A 300 -15.46 -2.22 26.03
N LEU A 301 -16.47 -2.86 25.42
CA LEU A 301 -17.35 -3.82 26.08
C LEU A 301 -17.10 -5.24 25.55
N SER A 302 -17.04 -6.23 26.45
CA SER A 302 -17.11 -7.65 26.11
C SER A 302 -18.50 -8.21 26.40
N ILE A 303 -18.89 -9.27 25.69
CA ILE A 303 -20.24 -9.86 25.72
C ILE A 303 -20.20 -11.14 26.55
N ASP A 304 -20.85 -11.15 27.71
CA ASP A 304 -20.97 -12.35 28.56
C ASP A 304 -22.06 -13.30 28.06
N GLU A 305 -23.16 -12.73 27.53
CA GLU A 305 -24.38 -13.42 27.15
C GLU A 305 -25.12 -12.59 26.09
N GLY A 306 -25.76 -13.22 25.11
CA GLY A 306 -26.51 -12.53 24.06
C GLY A 306 -27.68 -13.34 23.52
N HIS A 307 -28.85 -12.69 23.40
CA HIS A 307 -30.08 -13.27 22.87
C HIS A 307 -30.66 -12.37 21.77
N VAL A 308 -30.87 -12.92 20.58
CA VAL A 308 -31.20 -12.21 19.33
C VAL A 308 -32.58 -12.68 18.85
N PHE A 309 -33.51 -11.76 18.56
CA PHE A 309 -34.90 -12.08 18.20
C PHE A 309 -35.43 -11.24 17.04
N THR A 310 -36.05 -11.87 16.04
CA THR A 310 -36.67 -11.20 14.88
C THR A 310 -38.20 -11.19 14.99
N TYR A 311 -38.84 -10.09 14.57
CA TYR A 311 -40.30 -9.94 14.56
C TYR A 311 -40.95 -10.80 13.46
N GLU A 312 -42.00 -11.56 13.80
CA GLU A 312 -42.85 -12.20 12.80
C GLU A 312 -43.83 -11.23 12.09
N PRO A 313 -44.20 -11.47 10.82
CA PRO A 313 -45.16 -10.64 10.09
C PRO A 313 -46.62 -10.98 10.45
N ALA A 314 -47.43 -9.95 10.69
CA ALA A 314 -48.77 -10.09 11.28
C ALA A 314 -49.84 -10.84 10.42
N GLU A 315 -49.64 -10.98 9.11
CA GLU A 315 -50.51 -11.80 8.25
C GLU A 315 -49.73 -12.46 7.08
N PRO A 316 -50.22 -13.59 6.53
CA PRO A 316 -49.63 -14.23 5.35
C PRO A 316 -49.83 -13.38 4.08
N VAL A 317 -48.82 -12.58 3.76
CA VAL A 317 -48.80 -11.59 2.67
C VAL A 317 -49.18 -12.20 1.30
N ARG A 318 -50.30 -11.73 0.74
CA ARG A 318 -50.92 -12.27 -0.48
C ARG A 318 -50.41 -11.71 -1.81
N THR A 319 -49.57 -10.66 -1.81
CA THR A 319 -49.05 -10.05 -3.05
C THR A 319 -47.54 -9.76 -3.01
N GLN A 320 -46.91 -9.78 -4.18
CA GLN A 320 -45.46 -9.58 -4.32
C GLN A 320 -45.02 -8.13 -4.05
N GLU A 321 -45.92 -7.16 -4.21
CA GLU A 321 -45.66 -5.74 -3.89
C GLU A 321 -45.73 -5.45 -2.39
N GLN A 322 -46.67 -6.07 -1.65
CA GLN A 322 -46.72 -5.95 -0.19
C GLN A 322 -45.45 -6.51 0.46
N ARG A 323 -44.90 -7.62 -0.06
CA ARG A 323 -43.60 -8.19 0.39
C ARG A 323 -42.41 -7.21 0.31
N LYS A 324 -42.50 -6.14 -0.48
CA LYS A 324 -41.46 -5.10 -0.56
C LYS A 324 -41.60 -3.97 0.47
N ARG A 325 -42.69 -3.91 1.24
CA ARG A 325 -43.03 -2.75 2.11
C ARG A 325 -43.01 -3.00 3.61
N GLU A 326 -43.09 -4.25 4.06
CA GLU A 326 -43.00 -4.59 5.48
C GLU A 326 -41.66 -5.26 5.78
N ARG A 327 -40.67 -4.44 6.15
CA ARG A 327 -39.42 -4.93 6.74
C ARG A 327 -39.68 -5.42 8.16
N ARG A 328 -39.12 -6.58 8.49
CA ARG A 328 -39.09 -7.10 9.86
C ARG A 328 -38.24 -6.17 10.73
N LYS A 329 -38.42 -6.32 12.04
CA LYS A 329 -37.62 -5.66 13.06
C LYS A 329 -36.87 -6.73 13.86
N ILE A 330 -35.89 -6.31 14.66
CA ILE A 330 -35.19 -7.17 15.62
C ILE A 330 -35.23 -6.55 17.01
N VAL A 331 -35.13 -7.39 18.05
CA VAL A 331 -34.69 -7.00 19.39
C VAL A 331 -33.54 -7.92 19.77
N ASP A 332 -32.40 -7.33 20.11
CA ASP A 332 -31.25 -8.05 20.59
C ASP A 332 -30.91 -7.58 22.01
N VAL A 333 -30.68 -8.52 22.93
CA VAL A 333 -30.38 -8.23 24.33
C VAL A 333 -29.10 -8.94 24.74
N PHE A 334 -28.14 -8.13 25.22
CA PHE A 334 -26.83 -8.59 25.65
C PHE A 334 -26.61 -8.28 27.13
N THR A 335 -25.98 -9.20 27.85
CA THR A 335 -25.26 -8.88 29.09
C THR A 335 -23.81 -8.64 28.70
N VAL A 336 -23.28 -7.47 29.05
CA VAL A 336 -21.91 -7.05 28.70
C VAL A 336 -21.17 -6.53 29.93
N HIS A 337 -19.84 -6.56 29.91
CA HIS A 337 -19.00 -5.92 30.92
C HIS A 337 -17.99 -4.96 30.29
N PRO A 338 -17.65 -3.84 30.95
CA PRO A 338 -16.55 -2.99 30.51
C PRO A 338 -15.21 -3.70 30.69
N LEU A 339 -14.38 -3.67 29.66
CA LEU A 339 -12.99 -4.13 29.74
C LEU A 339 -12.14 -3.14 30.55
N HIS A 340 -12.38 -1.83 30.36
CA HIS A 340 -11.65 -0.76 31.03
C HIS A 340 -12.57 0.44 31.34
N GLY A 341 -12.31 1.11 32.47
CA GLY A 341 -13.01 2.34 32.87
C GLY A 341 -14.44 2.17 33.40
N GLN A 342 -15.15 3.29 33.57
CA GLN A 342 -16.58 3.32 33.95
C GLN A 342 -17.42 3.79 32.76
N ILE A 343 -18.44 3.01 32.40
CA ILE A 343 -19.35 3.33 31.29
C ILE A 343 -20.45 4.28 31.78
N THR A 344 -20.64 5.37 31.06
CA THR A 344 -21.64 6.41 31.38
C THR A 344 -22.87 6.32 30.47
N GLN A 345 -24.00 6.93 30.87
CA GLN A 345 -25.16 7.03 29.97
C GLN A 345 -24.86 7.80 28.67
N GLU A 346 -23.96 8.79 28.71
CA GLU A 346 -23.45 9.51 27.54
C GLU A 346 -22.67 8.59 26.57
N THR A 347 -22.04 7.55 27.10
CA THR A 347 -21.36 6.52 26.29
C THR A 347 -22.36 5.65 25.55
N TRP A 348 -23.48 5.29 26.19
CA TRP A 348 -24.60 4.58 25.56
C TRP A 348 -25.39 5.41 24.54
N LEU A 349 -25.46 6.74 24.72
CA LEU A 349 -26.08 7.63 23.72
C LEU A 349 -25.26 7.66 22.42
N ARG A 350 -23.94 7.88 22.51
CA ARG A 350 -23.04 7.89 21.34
C ARG A 350 -23.05 6.54 20.61
N TYR A 351 -23.06 5.44 21.35
CA TYR A 351 -23.24 4.08 20.80
C TYR A 351 -24.53 3.95 19.97
N ALA A 352 -25.65 4.54 20.43
CA ALA A 352 -26.94 4.45 19.76
C ALA A 352 -26.97 5.22 18.43
N ASP A 353 -26.42 6.44 18.42
CA ASP A 353 -26.32 7.29 17.22
C ASP A 353 -25.38 6.67 16.16
N ASP A 354 -24.26 6.12 16.61
CA ASP A 354 -23.29 5.40 15.77
C ASP A 354 -23.93 4.18 15.08
N LEU A 355 -24.64 3.33 15.83
CA LEU A 355 -25.32 2.17 15.27
C LEU A 355 -26.44 2.59 14.30
N ALA A 356 -27.12 3.71 14.59
CA ALA A 356 -28.13 4.27 13.70
C ALA A 356 -27.53 4.78 12.38
N GLU A 357 -26.30 5.31 12.36
CA GLU A 357 -25.59 5.65 11.12
C GLU A 357 -25.34 4.40 10.26
N LEU A 358 -24.74 3.37 10.85
CA LEU A 358 -24.37 2.13 10.15
C LEU A 358 -25.60 1.42 9.56
N LEU A 359 -26.70 1.35 10.32
CA LEU A 359 -27.94 0.72 9.84
C LEU A 359 -28.68 1.55 8.77
N ARG A 360 -28.52 2.88 8.73
CA ARG A 360 -28.99 3.72 7.61
C ARG A 360 -28.25 3.41 6.30
N LEU A 361 -26.98 2.99 6.35
CA LEU A 361 -26.24 2.56 5.16
C LEU A 361 -26.72 1.17 4.67
N MET A 362 -26.91 0.21 5.59
CA MET A 362 -27.56 -1.08 5.27
C MET A 362 -28.93 -0.87 4.58
N GLN A 363 -29.76 0.04 5.13
CA GLN A 363 -31.08 0.38 4.60
C GLN A 363 -31.07 0.81 3.13
N ARG A 364 -30.01 1.52 2.71
CA ARG A 364 -29.80 2.06 1.35
C ARG A 364 -29.19 1.04 0.38
N GLY A 365 -28.88 -0.18 0.84
CA GLY A 365 -28.13 -1.17 0.07
C GLY A 365 -26.61 -0.93 0.08
N GLN A 366 -26.11 0.01 0.88
CA GLN A 366 -24.69 0.38 0.99
C GLN A 366 -24.00 -0.49 2.07
N ALA A 367 -24.24 -1.80 2.06
CA ALA A 367 -23.85 -2.70 3.14
C ALA A 367 -22.33 -2.76 3.36
N GLU A 368 -21.53 -2.78 2.30
CA GLU A 368 -20.06 -2.71 2.43
C GLU A 368 -19.57 -1.36 2.93
N GLN A 369 -20.29 -0.26 2.68
CA GLN A 369 -19.96 1.04 3.29
C GLN A 369 -20.22 1.04 4.79
N ALA A 370 -21.30 0.38 5.25
CA ALA A 370 -21.57 0.19 6.69
C ALA A 370 -20.48 -0.67 7.35
N ARG A 371 -20.15 -1.82 6.75
CA ARG A 371 -19.09 -2.72 7.22
C ARG A 371 -17.73 -2.04 7.23
N GLY A 372 -17.40 -1.26 6.20
CA GLY A 372 -16.19 -0.45 6.12
C GLY A 372 -16.12 0.62 7.21
N GLN A 373 -17.17 1.42 7.40
CA GLN A 373 -17.23 2.42 8.48
C GLN A 373 -17.06 1.80 9.87
N LEU A 374 -17.61 0.61 10.12
CA LEU A 374 -17.43 -0.06 11.40
C LEU A 374 -16.03 -0.66 11.56
N ALA A 375 -15.45 -1.26 10.51
CA ALA A 375 -14.08 -1.76 10.54
C ALA A 375 -13.08 -0.66 10.96
N LYS A 376 -13.27 0.58 10.49
CA LYS A 376 -12.51 1.76 10.95
C LYS A 376 -12.54 1.94 12.47
N ARG A 377 -13.75 1.93 13.03
CA ARG A 377 -13.99 2.13 14.47
C ARG A 377 -13.45 0.96 15.29
N VAL A 378 -13.66 -0.28 14.83
CA VAL A 378 -13.16 -1.51 15.46
C VAL A 378 -11.64 -1.49 15.52
N ALA A 379 -10.96 -1.23 14.41
CA ALA A 379 -9.50 -1.15 14.37
C ALA A 379 -8.93 -0.08 15.30
N SER A 380 -9.55 1.10 15.34
CA SER A 380 -9.18 2.16 16.28
C SER A 380 -9.29 1.68 17.75
N ALA A 381 -10.34 0.95 18.11
CA ALA A 381 -10.47 0.36 19.45
C ALA A 381 -9.45 -0.76 19.73
N ILE A 382 -9.05 -1.56 18.72
CA ILE A 382 -7.98 -2.56 18.86
C ILE A 382 -6.64 -1.90 19.20
N GLN A 383 -6.27 -0.80 18.53
CA GLN A 383 -5.02 -0.08 18.81
C GLN A 383 -4.92 0.39 20.27
N HIS A 384 -6.04 0.76 20.91
CA HIS A 384 -6.07 1.25 22.29
C HIS A 384 -6.09 0.13 23.37
N ALA A 385 -6.26 -1.13 22.99
CA ALA A 385 -6.41 -2.26 23.93
C ALA A 385 -5.11 -3.07 24.16
N SER A 386 -3.97 -2.59 23.68
CA SER A 386 -2.78 -3.42 23.41
C SER A 386 -1.60 -3.15 24.36
N GLU A 387 -1.70 -3.57 25.62
CA GLU A 387 -0.55 -3.55 26.56
C GLU A 387 -0.14 -4.94 27.12
N GLU A 388 -1.04 -5.93 27.23
CA GLU A 388 -0.71 -7.25 27.82
C GLU A 388 -1.25 -8.45 27.01
N GLY A 389 -0.37 -9.39 26.61
CA GLY A 389 -0.78 -10.67 26.00
C GLY A 389 0.36 -11.52 25.41
N GLU A 390 0.50 -12.77 25.84
CA GLU A 390 1.54 -13.69 25.34
C GLU A 390 1.28 -14.20 23.91
N PRO A 391 2.33 -14.46 23.10
CA PRO A 391 2.20 -14.95 21.73
C PRO A 391 2.06 -16.48 21.66
N ALA A 392 0.87 -16.97 21.34
CA ALA A 392 0.66 -18.37 20.95
C ALA A 392 -0.45 -18.53 19.91
N LEU A 393 -0.23 -19.38 18.90
CA LEU A 393 -1.31 -19.97 18.13
C LEU A 393 -1.98 -21.04 19.01
N TYR A 394 -3.15 -20.72 19.54
CA TYR A 394 -3.93 -21.65 20.34
C TYR A 394 -4.83 -22.53 19.45
N PRO A 395 -5.03 -23.82 19.79
CA PRO A 395 -5.92 -24.69 19.03
C PRO A 395 -7.36 -24.18 19.08
N VAL A 396 -8.01 -24.18 17.92
CA VAL A 396 -9.41 -23.77 17.74
C VAL A 396 -10.24 -25.03 17.49
N GLU A 397 -11.01 -25.47 18.48
CA GLU A 397 -11.89 -26.63 18.32
C GLU A 397 -13.21 -26.18 17.67
N ILE A 398 -13.48 -26.69 16.46
CA ILE A 398 -14.65 -26.30 15.64
C ILE A 398 -15.45 -27.55 15.28
N GLU A 399 -16.44 -27.89 16.10
CA GLU A 399 -17.40 -28.95 15.79
C GLU A 399 -18.56 -28.38 14.94
N ILE A 400 -19.01 -29.17 13.96
CA ILE A 400 -20.12 -28.84 13.08
C ILE A 400 -21.15 -29.96 13.20
N ASP A 401 -22.15 -29.73 14.04
CA ASP A 401 -23.27 -30.65 14.25
C ASP A 401 -24.40 -30.31 13.26
N ASN A 402 -24.78 -31.32 12.48
CA ASN A 402 -25.84 -31.22 11.48
C ASN A 402 -27.01 -32.17 11.80
N GLU A 403 -27.07 -32.72 13.01
CA GLU A 403 -28.07 -33.71 13.46
C GLU A 403 -28.95 -33.20 14.61
N SER A 404 -28.43 -32.52 15.64
CA SER A 404 -29.21 -32.21 16.87
C SER A 404 -30.42 -31.28 16.64
N SER A 405 -30.29 -30.25 15.80
CA SER A 405 -31.39 -29.40 15.39
C SER A 405 -32.05 -29.94 14.11
N PRO A 406 -33.38 -30.02 13.99
CA PRO A 406 -34.02 -30.36 12.71
C PRO A 406 -33.89 -29.25 11.66
N HIS A 407 -33.68 -27.99 12.07
CA HIS A 407 -33.75 -26.82 11.18
C HIS A 407 -32.40 -26.14 10.90
N TYR A 408 -31.46 -26.18 11.85
CA TYR A 408 -30.21 -25.42 11.79
C TYR A 408 -28.98 -26.32 11.67
N THR A 409 -27.94 -25.84 10.98
CA THR A 409 -26.58 -26.36 11.16
C THR A 409 -26.02 -25.69 12.40
N VAL A 410 -25.45 -26.46 13.32
CA VAL A 410 -24.95 -25.96 14.61
C VAL A 410 -23.42 -25.96 14.57
N LEU A 411 -22.82 -24.82 14.91
CA LEU A 411 -21.37 -24.66 15.04
C LEU A 411 -21.06 -24.53 16.52
N HIS A 412 -20.22 -25.42 17.06
CA HIS A 412 -19.64 -25.26 18.39
C HIS A 412 -18.18 -24.87 18.22
N ILE A 413 -17.81 -23.71 18.77
CA ILE A 413 -16.47 -23.13 18.68
C ILE A 413 -15.93 -23.02 20.11
N SER A 414 -14.82 -23.68 20.39
CA SER A 414 -14.07 -23.48 21.63
C SER A 414 -12.65 -23.01 21.32
N ALA A 415 -12.27 -21.89 21.92
CA ALA A 415 -10.95 -21.29 21.79
C ALA A 415 -10.71 -20.31 22.95
N PRO A 416 -9.45 -19.91 23.22
CA PRO A 416 -9.18 -18.75 24.06
C PRO A 416 -9.91 -17.51 23.54
N ASP A 417 -10.36 -16.65 24.43
CA ASP A 417 -11.04 -15.41 24.03
C ASP A 417 -10.04 -14.47 23.33
N THR A 418 -10.44 -13.84 22.22
CA THR A 418 -9.62 -12.85 21.52
C THR A 418 -10.47 -11.70 21.01
N ILE A 419 -9.93 -10.49 21.19
CA ILE A 419 -10.48 -9.22 20.75
C ILE A 419 -11.02 -9.31 19.30
N GLY A 420 -12.26 -8.87 19.11
CA GLY A 420 -12.92 -8.81 17.79
C GLY A 420 -13.37 -10.14 17.18
N PHE A 421 -13.11 -11.30 17.80
CA PHE A 421 -13.36 -12.61 17.16
C PHE A 421 -14.83 -12.87 16.79
N LEU A 422 -15.77 -12.61 17.71
CA LEU A 422 -17.20 -12.80 17.45
C LEU A 422 -17.72 -11.82 16.38
N TYR A 423 -17.18 -10.60 16.34
CA TYR A 423 -17.47 -9.65 15.27
C TYR A 423 -17.03 -10.19 13.91
N GLU A 424 -15.80 -10.68 13.77
CA GLU A 424 -15.33 -11.18 12.47
C GLU A 424 -15.95 -12.51 12.06
N ILE A 425 -16.28 -13.42 12.98
CA ILE A 425 -17.11 -14.60 12.64
C ILE A 425 -18.47 -14.15 12.10
N THR A 426 -19.20 -13.29 12.83
CA THR A 426 -20.55 -12.86 12.41
C THR A 426 -20.53 -12.12 11.07
N ASN A 427 -19.47 -11.34 10.81
CA ASN A 427 -19.22 -10.64 9.55
C ASN A 427 -18.90 -11.61 8.39
N ALA A 428 -17.96 -12.55 8.59
CA ALA A 428 -17.54 -13.52 7.57
C ALA A 428 -18.64 -14.52 7.20
N LEU A 429 -19.47 -14.93 8.17
CA LEU A 429 -20.67 -15.73 7.91
C LEU A 429 -21.65 -14.97 7.01
N ALA A 430 -21.96 -13.71 7.34
CA ALA A 430 -22.85 -12.87 6.53
C ALA A 430 -22.30 -12.61 5.11
N TYR A 431 -20.98 -12.47 4.97
CA TYR A 431 -20.31 -12.33 3.66
C TYR A 431 -20.37 -13.64 2.84
N SER A 432 -20.30 -14.80 3.51
CA SER A 432 -20.44 -16.14 2.91
C SER A 432 -21.90 -16.53 2.58
N HIS A 433 -22.84 -15.59 2.73
CA HIS A 433 -24.29 -15.79 2.67
C HIS A 433 -24.80 -16.89 3.62
N ILE A 434 -24.22 -16.93 4.82
CA ILE A 434 -24.61 -17.78 5.93
C ILE A 434 -25.27 -16.90 6.99
N TYR A 435 -26.47 -17.30 7.42
CA TYR A 435 -27.34 -16.52 8.30
C TYR A 435 -27.37 -17.15 9.68
N ILE A 436 -27.09 -16.36 10.72
CA ILE A 436 -27.18 -16.79 12.12
C ILE A 436 -28.63 -16.62 12.56
N ALA A 437 -29.32 -17.74 12.80
CA ALA A 437 -30.69 -17.75 13.31
C ALA A 437 -30.75 -17.66 14.85
N ARG A 438 -29.66 -18.05 15.54
CA ARG A 438 -29.46 -17.89 16.98
C ARG A 438 -27.97 -17.95 17.31
N VAL A 439 -27.55 -17.15 18.28
CA VAL A 439 -26.22 -17.25 18.91
C VAL A 439 -26.40 -17.66 20.39
N SER A 440 -25.36 -18.24 20.98
CA SER A 440 -25.21 -18.43 22.42
C SER A 440 -23.72 -18.36 22.74
N VAL A 441 -23.29 -17.26 23.35
CA VAL A 441 -21.92 -17.01 23.80
C VAL A 441 -21.77 -17.48 25.24
N THR A 442 -20.62 -18.01 25.64
CA THR A 442 -20.33 -18.34 27.05
C THR A 442 -18.82 -18.32 27.31
N SER A 443 -18.32 -17.26 27.96
CA SER A 443 -16.92 -17.16 28.37
C SER A 443 -16.67 -17.74 29.78
N ARG A 444 -15.51 -18.36 29.99
CA ARG A 444 -15.03 -18.91 31.27
C ARG A 444 -13.55 -18.59 31.45
N GLY A 445 -13.26 -17.53 32.21
CA GLY A 445 -11.91 -16.97 32.23
C GLY A 445 -11.54 -16.47 30.83
N SER A 446 -10.32 -16.75 30.38
CA SER A 446 -9.83 -16.38 29.04
C SER A 446 -10.20 -17.36 27.92
N HIS A 447 -11.32 -18.09 28.02
CA HIS A 447 -11.80 -19.02 26.98
C HIS A 447 -13.28 -18.83 26.67
N ALA A 448 -13.61 -18.76 25.38
CA ALA A 448 -14.96 -18.67 24.86
C ALA A 448 -15.48 -20.04 24.39
N TYR A 449 -16.78 -20.27 24.58
CA TYR A 449 -17.51 -21.48 24.16
C TYR A 449 -18.78 -21.03 23.42
N ASP A 450 -18.65 -20.77 22.13
CA ASP A 450 -19.71 -20.19 21.31
C ASP A 450 -20.50 -21.28 20.58
N THR A 451 -21.82 -21.15 20.58
CA THR A 451 -22.72 -22.00 19.79
C THR A 451 -23.56 -21.16 18.84
N LEU A 452 -23.36 -21.35 17.53
CA LEU A 452 -24.04 -20.62 16.47
C LEU A 452 -24.97 -21.56 15.69
N PHE A 453 -26.24 -21.20 15.61
CA PHE A 453 -27.24 -21.90 14.81
C PHE A 453 -27.38 -21.17 13.47
N VAL A 454 -26.95 -21.81 12.37
CA VAL A 454 -26.82 -21.17 11.06
C VAL A 454 -27.63 -21.84 9.95
N THR A 455 -27.98 -21.06 8.93
CA THR A 455 -28.63 -21.48 7.68
C THR A 455 -27.97 -20.85 6.45
N ASP A 456 -28.29 -21.36 5.26
CA ASP A 456 -27.99 -20.69 4.00
C ASP A 456 -28.93 -19.50 3.70
N ALA A 457 -28.73 -18.85 2.55
CA ALA A 457 -29.56 -17.75 2.02
C ALA A 457 -31.01 -18.13 1.65
N HIS A 458 -31.42 -19.37 1.91
CA HIS A 458 -32.78 -19.87 1.71
C HIS A 458 -33.40 -20.38 3.03
N GLY A 459 -32.73 -20.17 4.17
CA GLY A 459 -33.20 -20.62 5.49
C GLY A 459 -33.04 -22.13 5.71
N GLN A 460 -32.14 -22.80 4.98
CA GLN A 460 -31.94 -24.25 5.06
C GLN A 460 -30.58 -24.61 5.68
N LYS A 461 -30.46 -25.85 6.18
CA LYS A 461 -29.20 -26.42 6.67
C LYS A 461 -28.11 -26.43 5.59
N ILE A 462 -26.89 -26.10 5.98
CA ILE A 462 -25.70 -26.22 5.13
C ILE A 462 -25.28 -27.70 5.13
N LYS A 463 -25.55 -28.40 4.02
CA LYS A 463 -25.29 -29.85 3.89
C LYS A 463 -24.11 -30.21 2.98
N ASP A 464 -23.53 -29.24 2.29
CA ASP A 464 -22.43 -29.47 1.33
C ASP A 464 -21.08 -29.69 2.04
N PRO A 465 -20.42 -30.86 1.88
CA PRO A 465 -19.11 -31.13 2.46
C PRO A 465 -17.95 -30.29 1.88
N GLY A 466 -18.17 -29.53 0.80
CA GLY A 466 -17.27 -28.46 0.34
C GLY A 466 -17.40 -27.24 1.25
N LYS A 467 -18.57 -26.59 1.22
CA LYS A 467 -18.87 -25.39 2.03
C LYS A 467 -18.67 -25.57 3.54
N LEU A 468 -18.86 -26.78 4.08
CA LEU A 468 -18.55 -27.07 5.51
C LEU A 468 -17.04 -27.10 5.82
N ARG A 469 -16.17 -27.40 4.85
CA ARG A 469 -14.71 -27.32 5.00
C ARG A 469 -14.20 -25.88 4.86
N GLU A 470 -14.71 -25.14 3.87
CA GLU A 470 -14.48 -23.69 3.73
C GLU A 470 -14.83 -22.96 5.03
N LEU A 471 -16.02 -23.24 5.59
CA LEU A 471 -16.51 -22.68 6.84
C LEU A 471 -15.56 -22.93 8.03
N ARG A 472 -15.07 -24.17 8.19
CA ARG A 472 -14.09 -24.50 9.25
C ARG A 472 -12.75 -23.79 9.04
N ALA A 473 -12.24 -23.77 7.81
CA ALA A 473 -10.98 -23.09 7.47
C ALA A 473 -11.07 -21.57 7.70
N ALA A 474 -12.20 -20.95 7.32
CA ALA A 474 -12.45 -19.53 7.53
C ALA A 474 -12.41 -19.16 9.02
N ILE A 475 -13.16 -19.88 9.86
CA ILE A 475 -13.21 -19.64 11.32
C ILE A 475 -11.82 -19.78 11.96
N ALA A 476 -11.04 -20.81 11.57
CA ALA A 476 -9.68 -21.01 12.07
C ALA A 476 -8.73 -19.87 11.65
N LEU A 477 -8.72 -19.49 10.36
CA LEU A 477 -7.89 -18.38 9.87
C LEU A 477 -8.29 -17.04 10.51
N ILE A 478 -9.59 -16.75 10.67
CA ILE A 478 -10.09 -15.56 11.37
C ILE A 478 -9.61 -15.51 12.82
N LYS A 479 -9.58 -16.65 13.53
CA LYS A 479 -9.07 -16.71 14.91
C LYS A 479 -7.58 -16.39 14.99
N HIS A 480 -6.77 -16.98 14.11
CA HIS A 480 -5.33 -16.71 14.08
C HIS A 480 -5.04 -15.25 13.68
N PHE A 481 -5.81 -14.69 12.73
CA PHE A 481 -5.62 -13.32 12.26
C PHE A 481 -6.06 -12.27 13.28
N THR A 482 -7.17 -12.48 13.99
CA THR A 482 -7.65 -11.54 15.02
C THR A 482 -6.69 -11.40 16.21
N HIS A 483 -5.88 -12.41 16.52
CA HIS A 483 -4.76 -12.29 17.47
C HIS A 483 -3.57 -11.44 16.93
N LEU A 484 -3.40 -11.36 15.61
CA LEU A 484 -2.31 -10.63 14.97
C LEU A 484 -2.66 -9.17 14.64
N LEU A 485 -3.93 -8.84 14.43
CA LEU A 485 -4.44 -7.46 14.19
C LEU A 485 -3.76 -6.37 15.03
N PRO A 486 -3.60 -6.50 16.37
CA PRO A 486 -3.05 -5.40 17.18
C PRO A 486 -1.54 -5.17 16.97
N LYS A 487 -0.87 -6.09 16.27
CA LYS A 487 0.56 -6.04 15.91
C LYS A 487 0.78 -5.57 14.47
N THR A 488 -0.28 -5.16 13.76
CA THR A 488 -0.21 -4.68 12.37
C THR A 488 -0.07 -3.15 12.29
N PRO A 489 0.62 -2.58 11.28
CA PRO A 489 0.84 -1.12 11.20
C PRO A 489 -0.44 -0.30 10.98
N ASP A 490 -1.50 -0.92 10.47
CA ASP A 490 -2.84 -0.37 10.40
C ASP A 490 -3.87 -1.52 10.49
N PRO A 491 -4.48 -1.74 11.67
CA PRO A 491 -5.45 -2.81 11.87
C PRO A 491 -6.74 -2.65 11.07
N GLU A 492 -7.06 -1.45 10.57
CA GLU A 492 -8.26 -1.23 9.75
C GLU A 492 -8.05 -1.82 8.36
N THR A 493 -6.99 -1.34 7.73
CA THR A 493 -6.53 -1.78 6.41
C THR A 493 -6.23 -3.28 6.43
N ALA A 494 -5.56 -3.78 7.48
CA ALA A 494 -5.32 -5.22 7.66
C ALA A 494 -6.61 -6.05 7.70
N LEU A 495 -7.63 -5.59 8.41
CA LEU A 495 -8.91 -6.28 8.59
C LEU A 495 -9.73 -6.34 7.30
N LEU A 496 -9.85 -5.20 6.60
CA LEU A 496 -10.56 -5.12 5.33
C LEU A 496 -9.95 -6.03 4.27
N HIS A 497 -8.62 -6.02 4.16
CA HIS A 497 -7.87 -6.86 3.24
C HIS A 497 -7.96 -8.35 3.56
N PHE A 498 -7.85 -8.72 4.83
CA PHE A 498 -7.93 -10.14 5.21
C PHE A 498 -9.28 -10.76 4.83
N ARG A 499 -10.38 -10.00 4.95
CA ARG A 499 -11.70 -10.45 4.48
C ARG A 499 -11.72 -10.76 2.97
N GLU A 500 -11.12 -9.90 2.15
CA GLU A 500 -11.00 -10.14 0.70
C GLU A 500 -9.98 -11.25 0.35
N PHE A 501 -8.94 -11.45 1.18
CA PHE A 501 -7.97 -12.55 1.02
C PHE A 501 -8.61 -13.91 1.19
N ILE A 502 -9.42 -14.08 2.24
CA ILE A 502 -10.20 -15.28 2.47
C ILE A 502 -11.19 -15.54 1.31
N HIS A 503 -11.72 -14.48 0.69
CA HIS A 503 -12.60 -14.61 -0.48
C HIS A 503 -11.87 -15.15 -1.71
N GLU A 504 -10.75 -14.56 -2.12
CA GLU A 504 -10.00 -15.02 -3.30
C GLU A 504 -9.24 -16.34 -3.06
N LEU A 505 -8.86 -16.66 -1.81
CA LEU A 505 -8.31 -17.97 -1.44
C LEU A 505 -9.28 -19.11 -1.79
N PHE A 506 -10.52 -19.08 -1.28
CA PHE A 506 -11.48 -20.15 -1.57
C PHE A 506 -11.99 -20.20 -3.02
N ARG A 507 -11.60 -19.23 -3.86
CA ARG A 507 -11.87 -19.22 -5.31
C ARG A 507 -10.81 -19.99 -6.10
N GLN A 508 -9.63 -20.26 -5.52
CA GLN A 508 -8.59 -21.06 -6.17
C GLN A 508 -8.93 -22.56 -6.14
N PRO A 509 -8.69 -23.32 -7.22
CA PRO A 509 -8.95 -24.76 -7.25
C PRO A 509 -8.00 -25.57 -6.33
N ASN A 510 -6.89 -24.96 -5.90
CA ASN A 510 -5.83 -25.55 -5.07
C ASN A 510 -5.74 -24.91 -3.66
N TRP A 511 -6.80 -24.24 -3.20
CA TRP A 511 -6.83 -23.55 -1.90
C TRP A 511 -6.41 -24.40 -0.68
N PRO A 512 -6.61 -25.75 -0.62
CA PRO A 512 -6.15 -26.54 0.53
C PRO A 512 -4.63 -26.59 0.68
N ASP A 513 -3.88 -26.59 -0.43
CA ASP A 513 -2.40 -26.60 -0.43
C ASP A 513 -1.82 -25.21 -0.11
N GLU A 514 -2.62 -24.16 -0.35
CA GLU A 514 -2.33 -22.79 0.04
C GLU A 514 -2.65 -22.56 1.52
N LEU A 515 -3.77 -23.08 2.03
CA LEU A 515 -4.11 -23.10 3.47
C LEU A 515 -3.00 -23.75 4.30
N ALA A 516 -2.53 -24.94 3.91
CA ALA A 516 -1.44 -25.63 4.61
C ALA A 516 -0.10 -24.85 4.60
N SER A 517 0.04 -23.86 3.71
CA SER A 517 1.18 -22.92 3.72
C SER A 517 0.96 -21.76 4.70
N LEU A 518 -0.30 -21.34 4.87
CA LEU A 518 -0.72 -20.21 5.72
C LEU A 518 -0.81 -20.57 7.20
N GLU A 519 -1.11 -21.82 7.57
CA GLU A 519 -1.21 -22.25 8.99
C GLU A 519 0.12 -22.14 9.78
N ARG A 520 1.23 -21.77 9.12
CA ARG A 520 2.51 -21.44 9.74
C ARG A 520 2.47 -20.06 10.43
N PRO A 521 2.88 -19.95 11.72
CA PRO A 521 2.85 -18.68 12.45
C PRO A 521 3.68 -17.57 11.81
N ASP A 522 4.86 -17.89 11.27
CA ASP A 522 5.75 -16.92 10.64
C ASP A 522 5.20 -16.37 9.31
N VAL A 523 4.41 -17.18 8.60
CA VAL A 523 3.73 -16.81 7.37
C VAL A 523 2.51 -15.93 7.67
N LEU A 524 1.73 -16.28 8.70
CA LEU A 524 0.60 -15.49 9.17
C LEU A 524 1.03 -14.13 9.74
N GLU A 525 2.13 -14.04 10.48
CA GLU A 525 2.62 -12.75 10.97
C GLU A 525 3.14 -11.85 9.82
N ALA A 526 3.91 -12.42 8.89
CA ALA A 526 4.38 -11.69 7.72
C ALA A 526 3.20 -11.19 6.85
N LEU A 527 2.16 -12.01 6.68
CA LEU A 527 0.92 -11.63 6.00
C LEU A 527 0.19 -10.53 6.78
N ALA A 528 -0.02 -10.67 8.10
CA ALA A 528 -0.74 -9.68 8.89
C ALA A 528 -0.06 -8.29 8.87
N ARG A 529 1.28 -8.26 9.02
CA ARG A 529 2.07 -7.03 8.84
C ARG A 529 1.82 -6.42 7.46
N LEU A 530 1.96 -7.22 6.40
CA LEU A 530 1.76 -6.78 5.01
C LEU A 530 0.36 -6.21 4.75
N LEU A 531 -0.70 -6.91 5.18
CA LEU A 531 -2.08 -6.48 4.95
C LEU A 531 -2.37 -5.13 5.62
N GLY A 532 -1.68 -4.78 6.71
CA GLY A 532 -1.79 -3.49 7.40
C GLY A 532 -0.92 -2.35 6.85
N VAL A 533 -0.33 -2.46 5.66
CA VAL A 533 0.64 -1.46 5.17
C VAL A 533 0.07 -0.52 4.09
N SER A 534 -0.88 -0.95 3.25
CA SER A 534 -1.53 -0.07 2.26
C SER A 534 -2.76 -0.69 1.60
N GLU A 535 -3.82 0.12 1.43
CA GLU A 535 -5.02 -0.14 0.60
C GLU A 535 -4.71 -0.48 -0.87
N PHE A 536 -3.55 -0.02 -1.38
CA PHE A 536 -3.17 -0.15 -2.77
C PHE A 536 -2.18 -1.29 -3.02
N LEU A 537 -1.29 -1.59 -2.05
CA LEU A 537 -0.50 -2.83 -2.09
C LEU A 537 -1.44 -4.02 -2.26
N TRP A 538 -2.51 -4.07 -1.47
CA TRP A 538 -3.60 -5.03 -1.63
C TRP A 538 -4.11 -5.18 -3.09
N ASP A 539 -4.48 -4.06 -3.70
CA ASP A 539 -5.10 -3.97 -5.03
C ASP A 539 -4.11 -4.23 -6.20
N ASP A 540 -2.79 -4.24 -5.97
CA ASP A 540 -1.81 -4.84 -6.91
C ASP A 540 -1.49 -6.30 -6.57
N PHE A 541 -1.28 -6.59 -5.27
CA PHE A 541 -0.68 -7.83 -4.79
C PHE A 541 -1.59 -9.04 -5.04
N LEU A 542 -2.91 -8.89 -4.94
CA LEU A 542 -3.83 -10.03 -5.07
C LEU A 542 -4.72 -9.97 -6.32
N ARG A 543 -4.92 -8.79 -6.90
CA ARG A 543 -5.55 -8.65 -8.23
C ARG A 543 -4.58 -8.90 -9.40
N MET A 544 -3.29 -8.63 -9.23
CA MET A 544 -2.29 -8.79 -10.30
C MET A 544 -1.12 -9.72 -9.94
N GLN A 545 -0.92 -10.08 -8.65
CA GLN A 545 0.27 -10.84 -8.22
C GLN A 545 -0.01 -12.07 -7.33
N TYR A 546 -1.24 -12.61 -7.30
CA TYR A 546 -1.60 -13.80 -6.51
C TYR A 546 -0.62 -14.97 -6.71
N ALA A 547 -0.17 -15.19 -7.95
CA ALA A 547 0.79 -16.23 -8.31
C ALA A 547 2.23 -15.97 -7.82
N ASN A 548 2.61 -14.71 -7.53
CA ASN A 548 3.92 -14.34 -6.97
C ASN A 548 3.93 -14.36 -5.43
N LEU A 549 2.78 -14.15 -4.78
CA LEU A 549 2.63 -14.14 -3.33
C LEU A 549 3.09 -15.46 -2.71
N PHE A 550 2.45 -16.57 -3.06
CA PHE A 550 2.67 -17.88 -2.42
C PHE A 550 4.11 -18.42 -2.56
N PRO A 551 4.80 -18.31 -3.71
CA PRO A 551 6.22 -18.67 -3.82
C PRO A 551 7.14 -17.95 -2.83
N ILE A 552 6.79 -16.73 -2.40
CA ILE A 552 7.62 -15.91 -1.51
C ILE A 552 7.18 -16.04 -0.05
N VAL A 553 5.88 -16.01 0.28
CA VAL A 553 5.44 -16.22 1.67
C VAL A 553 5.64 -17.66 2.16
N ARG A 554 5.86 -18.63 1.26
CA ARG A 554 6.34 -19.98 1.63
C ARG A 554 7.79 -20.00 2.13
N ASP A 555 8.62 -19.03 1.72
CA ASP A 555 10.03 -18.92 2.13
C ASP A 555 10.35 -17.52 2.70
N THR A 556 9.75 -17.26 3.85
CA THR A 556 10.04 -16.15 4.76
C THR A 556 11.52 -16.05 5.17
N GLN A 557 12.27 -17.15 5.13
CA GLN A 557 13.71 -17.15 5.48
C GLN A 557 14.56 -16.56 4.35
N ALA A 558 14.23 -16.83 3.08
CA ALA A 558 14.86 -16.18 1.93
C ALA A 558 14.61 -14.66 1.87
N LEU A 559 13.62 -14.14 2.59
CA LEU A 559 13.43 -12.69 2.77
C LEU A 559 14.43 -12.07 3.75
N GLN A 560 15.10 -12.83 4.62
CA GLN A 560 16.08 -12.25 5.56
C GLN A 560 17.34 -11.74 4.86
N THR A 561 17.70 -12.30 3.70
CA THR A 561 18.93 -11.94 2.96
C THR A 561 18.66 -11.12 1.68
N MET A 562 19.44 -10.05 1.50
CA MET A 562 19.57 -9.34 0.22
C MET A 562 20.07 -10.26 -0.90
N LYS A 563 19.51 -10.15 -2.11
CA LYS A 563 20.11 -10.77 -3.30
C LYS A 563 21.10 -9.81 -3.94
N THR A 564 22.36 -10.24 -4.11
CA THR A 564 23.35 -9.47 -4.88
C THR A 564 22.97 -9.41 -6.36
N LYS A 565 23.45 -8.36 -7.06
CA LYS A 565 23.26 -8.21 -8.52
C LYS A 565 23.68 -9.46 -9.31
N ALA A 566 24.76 -10.13 -8.89
CA ALA A 566 25.24 -11.35 -9.53
C ALA A 566 24.28 -12.55 -9.37
N GLN A 567 23.64 -12.69 -8.20
CA GLN A 567 22.62 -13.72 -7.97
C GLN A 567 21.34 -13.43 -8.77
N LEU A 568 20.89 -12.17 -8.83
CA LEU A 568 19.77 -11.76 -9.68
C LEU A 568 20.05 -12.05 -11.15
N GLN A 569 21.24 -11.70 -11.64
CA GLN A 569 21.66 -11.97 -13.01
C GLN A 569 21.67 -13.47 -13.33
N ALA A 570 22.33 -14.30 -12.51
CA ALA A 570 22.40 -15.74 -12.74
C ALA A 570 21.01 -16.42 -12.69
N GLN A 571 20.09 -15.95 -11.84
CA GLN A 571 18.71 -16.46 -11.78
C GLN A 571 17.89 -16.08 -13.02
N LEU A 572 18.07 -14.86 -13.55
CA LEU A 572 17.42 -14.44 -14.79
C LEU A 572 18.02 -15.13 -16.02
N GLU A 573 19.34 -15.30 -16.10
CA GLU A 573 20.02 -16.01 -17.18
C GLU A 573 19.59 -17.48 -17.27
N ALA A 574 19.48 -18.17 -16.12
CA ALA A 574 18.96 -19.54 -16.06
C ALA A 574 17.50 -19.63 -16.55
N LEU A 575 16.63 -18.73 -16.08
CA LEU A 575 15.22 -18.68 -16.49
C LEU A 575 15.08 -18.40 -18.00
N LEU A 576 15.87 -17.48 -18.54
CA LEU A 576 15.83 -17.13 -19.96
C LEU A 576 16.33 -18.27 -20.84
N ALA A 577 17.34 -19.05 -20.40
CA ALA A 577 17.87 -20.18 -21.16
C ALA A 577 16.83 -21.28 -21.44
N GLU A 578 15.79 -21.41 -20.62
CA GLU A 578 14.69 -22.36 -20.83
C GLU A 578 13.69 -21.90 -21.92
N VAL A 579 13.58 -20.58 -22.16
CA VAL A 579 12.55 -19.97 -23.03
C VAL A 579 13.11 -19.16 -24.21
N HIS A 580 14.44 -19.09 -24.33
CA HIS A 580 15.15 -18.37 -25.41
C HIS A 580 16.07 -19.35 -26.18
N PRO A 581 15.59 -19.96 -27.28
CA PRO A 581 16.34 -21.01 -28.00
C PRO A 581 17.56 -20.51 -28.80
N GLY A 582 17.85 -19.21 -28.76
CA GLY A 582 18.93 -18.55 -29.50
C GLY A 582 18.42 -17.39 -30.37
N PRO A 583 19.28 -16.83 -31.26
CA PRO A 583 18.94 -15.66 -32.05
C PRO A 583 17.71 -15.89 -32.94
N GLN A 584 16.69 -15.06 -32.77
CA GLN A 584 15.39 -15.17 -33.45
C GLN A 584 14.96 -13.84 -34.08
N SER A 585 13.99 -13.86 -34.99
CA SER A 585 13.44 -12.61 -35.54
C SER A 585 12.68 -11.88 -34.42
N PRO A 586 12.69 -10.53 -34.37
CA PRO A 586 11.91 -9.78 -33.38
C PRO A 586 10.40 -9.97 -33.58
N GLU A 587 9.80 -10.94 -32.90
CA GLU A 587 8.36 -11.19 -32.90
C GLU A 587 7.64 -10.30 -31.87
N ALA A 588 6.31 -10.24 -31.90
CA ALA A 588 5.53 -9.44 -30.95
C ALA A 588 5.35 -10.12 -29.58
N HIS A 589 5.26 -11.46 -29.56
CA HIS A 589 4.89 -12.27 -28.39
C HIS A 589 5.85 -13.45 -28.18
N SER A 590 7.10 -13.16 -27.81
CA SER A 590 8.07 -14.20 -27.45
C SER A 590 7.99 -14.58 -25.96
N GLN A 591 8.18 -15.87 -25.66
CA GLN A 591 8.09 -16.41 -24.29
C GLN A 591 9.09 -15.74 -23.33
N TRP A 592 10.29 -15.42 -23.82
CA TRP A 592 11.31 -14.72 -23.05
C TRP A 592 10.86 -13.37 -22.49
N ARG A 593 9.97 -12.64 -23.19
CA ARG A 593 9.45 -11.35 -22.69
C ARG A 593 8.47 -11.53 -21.54
N GLN A 594 7.71 -12.63 -21.53
CA GLN A 594 6.89 -12.96 -20.38
C GLN A 594 7.79 -13.32 -19.20
N ALA A 595 8.69 -14.30 -19.35
CA ALA A 595 9.60 -14.73 -18.28
C ALA A 595 10.43 -13.58 -17.68
N LEU A 596 10.90 -12.62 -18.50
CA LEU A 596 11.60 -11.42 -18.04
C LEU A 596 10.72 -10.51 -17.15
N ASN A 597 9.45 -10.32 -17.49
CA ASN A 597 8.53 -9.50 -16.70
C ASN A 597 8.03 -10.25 -15.45
N ASP A 598 7.78 -11.55 -15.56
CA ASP A 598 7.40 -12.40 -14.42
C ASP A 598 8.54 -12.45 -13.37
N PHE A 599 9.81 -12.52 -13.82
CA PHE A 599 10.99 -12.36 -12.98
C PHE A 599 11.07 -10.96 -12.34
N LYS A 600 10.96 -9.91 -13.16
CA LYS A 600 10.97 -8.50 -12.71
C LYS A 600 9.95 -8.27 -11.59
N ASP A 601 8.72 -8.71 -11.80
CA ASP A 601 7.61 -8.50 -10.87
C ASP A 601 7.83 -9.26 -9.57
N ARG A 602 8.20 -10.54 -9.64
CA ARG A 602 8.47 -11.38 -8.47
C ARG A 602 9.63 -10.85 -7.63
N GLU A 603 10.72 -10.42 -8.26
CA GLU A 603 11.87 -9.88 -7.53
C GLU A 603 11.62 -8.46 -6.99
N MET A 604 10.82 -7.64 -7.68
CA MET A 604 10.38 -6.33 -7.16
C MET A 604 9.56 -6.53 -5.88
N PHE A 605 8.51 -7.36 -5.98
CA PHE A 605 7.68 -7.76 -4.84
C PHE A 605 8.50 -8.37 -3.69
N ARG A 606 9.54 -9.18 -3.95
CA ARG A 606 10.47 -9.68 -2.91
C ARG A 606 11.20 -8.54 -2.18
N ILE A 607 11.62 -7.51 -2.91
CA ILE A 607 12.36 -6.36 -2.36
C ILE A 607 11.41 -5.45 -1.56
N ASP A 608 10.20 -5.24 -2.08
CA ASP A 608 9.13 -4.53 -1.39
C ASP A 608 8.77 -5.22 -0.07
N MET A 609 8.52 -6.54 -0.10
CA MET A 609 8.30 -7.38 1.08
C MET A 609 9.43 -7.27 2.12
N ARG A 610 10.69 -7.19 1.67
CA ARG A 610 11.86 -7.04 2.54
C ARG A 610 11.87 -5.70 3.28
N HIS A 611 11.55 -4.61 2.59
CA HIS A 611 11.47 -3.29 3.20
C HIS A 611 10.28 -3.22 4.18
N ILE A 612 9.11 -3.69 3.75
CA ILE A 612 7.86 -3.69 4.54
C ILE A 612 8.01 -4.47 5.86
N LEU A 613 8.73 -5.59 5.86
CA LEU A 613 8.94 -6.41 7.05
C LEU A 613 10.13 -5.97 7.93
N GLY A 614 10.89 -4.95 7.51
CA GLY A 614 12.06 -4.46 8.25
C GLY A 614 13.32 -5.31 8.07
N TYR A 615 13.46 -6.04 6.96
CA TYR A 615 14.66 -6.82 6.61
C TYR A 615 15.69 -6.05 5.75
N THR A 616 15.46 -4.75 5.52
CA THR A 616 16.48 -3.79 5.08
C THR A 616 16.96 -3.05 6.33
N GLU A 617 18.19 -3.31 6.76
CA GLU A 617 18.74 -2.74 8.00
C GLU A 617 19.02 -1.24 7.84
N GLU A 618 19.48 -0.84 6.65
CA GLU A 618 19.80 0.53 6.32
C GLU A 618 18.92 1.07 5.17
N PHE A 619 18.70 2.38 5.15
CA PHE A 619 17.84 3.04 4.16
C PHE A 619 18.25 2.78 2.70
N TRP A 620 19.55 2.68 2.43
CA TRP A 620 20.09 2.48 1.09
C TRP A 620 19.91 1.06 0.56
N ASP A 621 19.74 0.04 1.41
CA ASP A 621 19.63 -1.36 0.99
C ASP A 621 18.46 -1.58 0.02
N PHE A 622 17.31 -0.98 0.33
CA PHE A 622 16.12 -1.01 -0.52
C PHE A 622 16.35 -0.31 -1.87
N SER A 623 17.00 0.86 -1.83
CA SER A 623 17.33 1.63 -3.04
C SER A 623 18.35 0.88 -3.92
N GLU A 624 19.30 0.16 -3.32
CA GLU A 624 20.30 -0.65 -4.03
C GLU A 624 19.72 -1.98 -4.56
N GLU A 625 18.86 -2.68 -3.83
CA GLU A 625 18.19 -3.89 -4.33
C GLU A 625 17.32 -3.55 -5.55
N LEU A 626 16.48 -2.50 -5.48
CA LEU A 626 15.68 -2.05 -6.62
C LEU A 626 16.56 -1.62 -7.80
N THR A 627 17.66 -0.89 -7.55
CA THR A 627 18.58 -0.47 -8.63
C THR A 627 19.31 -1.67 -9.25
N SER A 628 19.69 -2.66 -8.44
CA SER A 628 20.33 -3.88 -8.93
C SER A 628 19.39 -4.73 -9.80
N LEU A 629 18.10 -4.82 -9.43
CA LEU A 629 17.06 -5.43 -10.25
C LEU A 629 16.84 -4.66 -11.56
N ALA A 630 16.72 -3.33 -11.50
CA ALA A 630 16.58 -2.47 -12.67
C ALA A 630 17.75 -2.66 -13.66
N GLU A 631 18.99 -2.67 -13.17
CA GLU A 631 20.17 -2.91 -14.01
C GLU A 631 20.16 -4.30 -14.66
N VAL A 632 19.80 -5.35 -13.93
CA VAL A 632 19.74 -6.73 -14.46
C VAL A 632 18.67 -6.86 -15.55
N VAL A 633 17.47 -6.36 -15.30
CA VAL A 633 16.34 -6.42 -16.25
C VAL A 633 16.62 -5.55 -17.48
N VAL A 634 17.14 -4.33 -17.31
CA VAL A 634 17.52 -3.44 -18.44
C VAL A 634 18.65 -4.05 -19.27
N ASN A 635 19.65 -4.67 -18.66
CA ASN A 635 20.75 -5.29 -19.41
C ASN A 635 20.29 -6.53 -20.19
N ALA A 636 19.51 -7.41 -19.58
CA ALA A 636 18.92 -8.56 -20.28
C ALA A 636 18.02 -8.12 -21.44
N ALA A 637 17.11 -7.16 -21.21
CA ALA A 637 16.23 -6.62 -22.24
C ALA A 637 17.02 -6.01 -23.41
N TYR A 638 18.11 -5.27 -23.14
CA TYR A 638 18.98 -4.72 -24.18
C TYR A 638 19.64 -5.82 -25.01
N HIS A 639 20.29 -6.81 -24.38
CA HIS A 639 21.03 -7.84 -25.10
C HIS A 639 20.11 -8.70 -25.97
N LEU A 640 18.93 -9.09 -25.46
CA LEU A 640 17.95 -9.88 -26.22
C LEU A 640 17.40 -9.08 -27.41
N CYS A 641 17.09 -7.79 -27.24
CA CYS A 641 16.71 -6.91 -28.36
C CYS A 641 17.83 -6.75 -29.40
N HIS A 642 19.08 -6.74 -28.95
CA HIS A 642 20.25 -6.61 -29.82
C HIS A 642 20.51 -7.89 -30.63
N GLU A 643 20.40 -9.05 -29.98
CA GLU A 643 20.51 -10.38 -30.60
C GLU A 643 19.39 -10.63 -31.61
N ASP A 644 18.13 -10.36 -31.22
CA ASP A 644 16.96 -10.48 -32.09
C ASP A 644 17.14 -9.65 -33.39
N LEU A 645 17.63 -8.40 -33.27
CA LEU A 645 17.86 -7.54 -34.44
C LEU A 645 19.10 -7.93 -35.26
N ARG A 646 20.18 -8.42 -34.63
CA ARG A 646 21.36 -8.92 -35.35
C ARG A 646 21.02 -10.14 -36.22
N SER A 647 20.06 -10.99 -35.81
CA SER A 647 19.59 -12.12 -36.63
C SER A 647 19.03 -11.69 -38.00
N VAL A 648 18.46 -10.48 -38.11
CA VAL A 648 17.82 -9.95 -39.32
C VAL A 648 18.72 -8.97 -40.08
N TYR A 649 19.40 -8.08 -39.38
CA TYR A 649 20.13 -6.95 -39.96
C TYR A 649 21.65 -7.12 -39.94
N GLY A 650 22.18 -8.12 -39.23
CA GLY A 650 23.60 -8.28 -38.94
C GLY A 650 24.14 -7.24 -37.96
N ASP A 651 25.46 -7.18 -37.84
CA ASP A 651 26.17 -6.32 -36.91
C ASP A 651 26.14 -4.85 -37.37
N PRO A 652 25.85 -3.87 -36.49
CA PRO A 652 26.04 -2.47 -36.80
C PRO A 652 27.53 -2.12 -36.86
N LEU A 653 28.00 -1.60 -37.99
CA LEU A 653 29.38 -1.11 -38.14
C LEU A 653 29.47 0.42 -38.10
N LEU A 654 30.69 0.89 -37.85
CA LEU A 654 31.16 2.24 -38.11
C LEU A 654 31.58 2.42 -39.59
N GLU A 655 31.72 3.66 -40.05
CA GLU A 655 32.21 4.00 -41.40
C GLU A 655 33.63 3.46 -41.71
N ASN A 656 34.43 3.12 -40.70
CA ASN A 656 35.75 2.50 -40.85
C ASN A 656 35.73 0.95 -40.86
N GLY A 657 34.56 0.33 -40.65
CA GLY A 657 34.38 -1.13 -40.61
C GLY A 657 34.56 -1.78 -39.23
N GLU A 658 34.85 -1.02 -38.18
CA GLU A 658 34.80 -1.52 -36.79
C GLU A 658 33.34 -1.68 -36.31
N LEU A 659 33.12 -2.43 -35.23
CA LEU A 659 31.79 -2.52 -34.60
C LEU A 659 31.35 -1.15 -34.09
N SER A 660 30.06 -0.82 -34.29
CA SER A 660 29.44 0.37 -33.71
C SER A 660 28.55 -0.02 -32.54
N ASP A 661 29.15 -0.22 -31.36
CA ASP A 661 28.41 -0.59 -30.16
C ASP A 661 27.52 0.53 -29.59
N MET A 662 26.62 0.15 -28.67
CA MET A 662 25.73 1.05 -27.94
C MET A 662 25.83 0.80 -26.43
N THR A 663 25.77 1.89 -25.67
CA THR A 663 25.69 1.91 -24.21
C THR A 663 24.36 2.52 -23.77
N VAL A 664 23.86 2.10 -22.60
CA VAL A 664 22.65 2.63 -21.97
C VAL A 664 23.07 3.32 -20.68
N LEU A 665 22.84 4.63 -20.59
CA LEU A 665 23.10 5.41 -19.39
C LEU A 665 21.78 5.58 -18.60
N ALA A 666 21.79 5.23 -17.33
CA ALA A 666 20.73 5.60 -16.39
C ALA A 666 20.95 7.04 -15.91
N LEU A 667 19.84 7.71 -15.58
CA LEU A 667 19.77 9.08 -15.09
C LEU A 667 18.91 9.15 -13.82
N GLY A 668 18.83 10.33 -13.22
CA GLY A 668 18.03 10.60 -12.02
C GLY A 668 18.24 9.59 -10.90
N LYS A 669 17.13 9.07 -10.37
CA LYS A 669 17.10 8.08 -9.28
C LYS A 669 17.84 6.79 -9.64
N CYS A 670 17.63 6.22 -10.83
CA CYS A 670 18.32 4.98 -11.25
C CYS A 670 19.83 5.20 -11.42
N GLY A 671 20.20 6.34 -11.99
CA GLY A 671 21.59 6.78 -12.14
C GLY A 671 22.30 6.92 -10.79
N GLY A 672 21.64 7.57 -9.81
CA GLY A 672 22.16 7.78 -8.45
C GLY A 672 22.11 6.59 -7.49
N ARG A 673 21.53 5.44 -7.86
CA ARG A 673 21.19 4.32 -6.96
C ARG A 673 20.17 4.69 -5.86
N GLU A 674 19.20 5.54 -6.22
CA GLU A 674 18.21 6.18 -5.34
C GLU A 674 16.77 5.83 -5.77
N LEU A 675 16.54 4.60 -6.24
CA LEU A 675 15.19 4.10 -6.51
C LEU A 675 14.37 3.94 -5.20
N GLY A 676 13.09 3.62 -5.35
CA GLY A 676 12.10 3.45 -4.29
C GLY A 676 10.74 3.22 -4.92
N PHE A 677 9.78 2.64 -4.19
CA PHE A 677 8.47 2.15 -4.65
C PHE A 677 7.97 2.75 -5.97
N ALA A 678 7.52 4.01 -5.98
CA ALA A 678 7.05 4.66 -7.19
C ALA A 678 8.21 5.34 -7.94
N SER A 679 9.02 4.53 -8.63
CA SER A 679 10.12 5.02 -9.47
C SER A 679 10.13 4.52 -10.90
N ASP A 680 10.09 5.50 -11.79
CA ASP A 680 10.56 5.51 -13.16
C ASP A 680 12.08 5.24 -13.29
N ILE A 681 12.45 4.66 -14.43
CA ILE A 681 13.82 4.37 -14.85
C ILE A 681 14.16 5.33 -15.99
N GLU A 682 14.69 6.51 -15.65
CA GLU A 682 15.17 7.48 -16.65
C GLU A 682 16.41 6.91 -17.37
N LEU A 683 16.30 6.67 -18.69
CA LEU A 683 17.38 6.12 -19.53
C LEU A 683 17.76 7.03 -20.71
N MET A 684 18.99 6.89 -21.19
CA MET A 684 19.48 7.50 -22.43
C MET A 684 20.38 6.54 -23.20
N PHE A 685 20.08 6.38 -24.50
CA PHE A 685 20.80 5.47 -25.40
C PHE A 685 21.83 6.23 -26.25
N VAL A 686 23.10 5.78 -26.20
CA VAL A 686 24.21 6.40 -26.93
C VAL A 686 25.02 5.33 -27.69
N TYR A 687 25.15 5.46 -29.01
CA TYR A 687 25.98 4.57 -29.84
C TYR A 687 27.26 5.25 -30.30
N SER A 688 28.30 4.47 -30.60
CA SER A 688 29.64 5.01 -30.87
C SER A 688 29.70 5.89 -32.12
N GLY A 689 29.07 5.49 -33.23
CA GLY A 689 29.07 6.28 -34.47
C GLY A 689 28.22 5.73 -35.62
N ASN A 690 28.20 6.47 -36.72
CA ASN A 690 27.43 6.11 -37.92
C ASN A 690 28.17 5.09 -38.79
N GLY A 691 27.39 4.38 -39.61
CA GLY A 691 27.84 3.38 -40.57
C GLY A 691 26.66 2.58 -41.11
N ARG A 692 26.87 1.29 -41.41
CA ARG A 692 25.85 0.38 -41.96
C ARG A 692 25.91 -1.00 -41.31
N THR A 693 24.85 -1.79 -41.41
CA THR A 693 24.80 -3.15 -40.84
C THR A 693 25.33 -4.24 -41.80
N THR A 694 25.85 -5.35 -41.30
CA THR A 694 26.50 -6.41 -42.11
C THR A 694 25.57 -7.43 -42.78
N GLY A 695 24.31 -7.53 -42.33
CA GLY A 695 23.41 -8.63 -42.67
C GLY A 695 22.72 -8.51 -44.04
N PRO A 696 21.86 -9.49 -44.39
CA PRO A 696 21.22 -9.56 -45.71
C PRO A 696 20.32 -8.36 -46.03
N ARG A 697 19.87 -7.62 -45.02
CA ARG A 697 19.16 -6.35 -45.15
C ARG A 697 19.99 -5.21 -44.54
N VAL A 698 20.90 -4.65 -45.33
CA VAL A 698 21.80 -3.56 -44.94
C VAL A 698 21.04 -2.25 -44.69
N ILE A 699 20.86 -1.88 -43.42
CA ILE A 699 20.30 -0.58 -42.99
C ILE A 699 21.40 0.35 -42.47
N ALA A 700 21.04 1.60 -42.13
CA ALA A 700 21.95 2.52 -41.45
C ALA A 700 22.07 2.17 -39.96
N THR A 701 23.25 2.37 -39.37
CA THR A 701 23.47 2.07 -37.94
C THR A 701 22.57 2.89 -37.01
N SER A 702 22.24 4.12 -37.38
CA SER A 702 21.25 4.95 -36.68
C SER A 702 19.83 4.35 -36.72
N GLU A 703 19.43 3.79 -37.87
CA GLU A 703 18.13 3.13 -38.05
C GLU A 703 18.06 1.81 -37.26
N PHE A 704 19.16 1.06 -37.24
CA PHE A 704 19.28 -0.17 -36.43
C PHE A 704 19.06 0.12 -34.95
N TYR A 705 19.74 1.13 -34.40
CA TYR A 705 19.57 1.48 -32.99
C TYR A 705 18.23 2.15 -32.69
N GLU A 706 17.63 2.90 -33.61
CA GLU A 706 16.27 3.40 -33.40
C GLU A 706 15.23 2.26 -33.37
N ARG A 707 15.41 1.24 -34.22
CA ARG A 707 14.62 0.00 -34.16
C ARG A 707 14.83 -0.74 -32.83
N LEU A 708 16.05 -0.81 -32.32
CA LEU A 708 16.38 -1.44 -31.03
C LEU A 708 15.68 -0.73 -29.88
N VAL A 709 15.78 0.60 -29.77
CA VAL A 709 15.10 1.34 -28.69
C VAL A 709 13.58 1.23 -28.79
N ARG A 710 13.01 1.25 -30.01
CA ARG A 710 11.58 1.00 -30.23
C ARG A 710 11.13 -0.41 -29.81
N LEU A 711 11.98 -1.42 -29.97
CA LEU A 711 11.72 -2.80 -29.52
C LEU A 711 11.85 -2.92 -28.00
N PHE A 712 12.91 -2.37 -27.41
CA PHE A 712 13.18 -2.35 -25.97
C PHE A 712 12.02 -1.74 -25.17
N LEU A 713 11.44 -0.63 -25.66
CA LEU A 713 10.27 0.03 -25.06
C LEU A 713 8.97 -0.82 -25.09
N GLN A 714 8.96 -1.95 -25.78
CA GLN A 714 7.85 -2.91 -25.82
C GLN A 714 8.13 -4.18 -24.98
N VAL A 715 9.35 -4.32 -24.47
CA VAL A 715 9.83 -5.50 -23.73
C VAL A 715 9.59 -5.37 -22.23
N ILE A 716 10.03 -4.27 -21.62
CA ILE A 716 9.83 -4.02 -20.18
C ILE A 716 8.45 -3.41 -19.97
N ARG A 717 7.59 -4.08 -19.22
CA ARG A 717 6.22 -3.63 -18.93
C ARG A 717 6.13 -3.03 -17.52
N ALA A 718 5.86 -1.73 -17.46
CA ALA A 718 5.31 -1.11 -16.26
C ALA A 718 3.86 -1.56 -16.06
N LYS A 719 3.43 -1.75 -14.80
CA LYS A 719 2.02 -2.04 -14.46
C LYS A 719 1.19 -0.76 -14.35
N ARG A 720 1.81 0.30 -13.85
CA ARG A 720 1.22 1.60 -13.52
C ARG A 720 2.18 2.71 -13.97
N GLU A 721 1.65 3.85 -14.40
CA GLU A 721 2.45 5.00 -14.88
C GLU A 721 3.40 5.49 -13.76
N GLY A 722 4.67 5.71 -14.11
CA GLY A 722 5.70 6.14 -13.17
C GLY A 722 6.28 5.06 -12.23
N ILE A 723 6.01 3.77 -12.47
CA ILE A 723 6.51 2.64 -11.65
C ILE A 723 7.20 1.59 -12.52
N PHE A 724 8.54 1.52 -12.40
CA PHE A 724 9.44 0.76 -13.27
C PHE A 724 9.29 1.08 -14.77
N GLU A 725 8.70 2.24 -15.09
CA GLU A 725 8.48 2.73 -16.43
C GLU A 725 9.75 3.34 -17.01
N ILE A 726 10.04 3.07 -18.29
CA ILE A 726 11.23 3.57 -18.98
C ILE A 726 10.97 5.01 -19.47
N ASP A 727 11.42 6.02 -18.73
CA ASP A 727 11.39 7.40 -19.21
C ASP A 727 12.60 7.73 -20.09
N LEU A 728 12.35 8.29 -21.27
CA LEU A 728 13.38 8.79 -22.18
C LEU A 728 13.29 10.32 -22.38
N GLN A 729 12.56 11.05 -21.55
CA GLN A 729 12.41 12.50 -21.71
C GLN A 729 13.70 13.29 -21.44
N LEU A 730 14.67 12.77 -20.68
CA LEU A 730 15.97 13.43 -20.46
C LEU A 730 16.96 13.34 -21.64
N ARG A 731 16.61 12.62 -22.72
CA ARG A 731 17.41 12.59 -23.95
C ARG A 731 17.44 13.96 -24.65
N PRO A 732 18.38 14.21 -25.59
CA PRO A 732 18.44 15.46 -26.35
C PRO A 732 17.11 15.90 -26.94
N TYR A 733 16.76 17.17 -26.72
CA TYR A 733 15.47 17.76 -27.11
C TYR A 733 14.21 17.04 -26.53
N GLY A 734 14.32 16.28 -25.44
CA GLY A 734 13.23 15.44 -24.93
C GLY A 734 12.11 16.17 -24.15
N LYS A 735 12.46 17.08 -23.23
CA LYS A 735 11.54 17.99 -22.50
C LYS A 735 11.52 19.39 -23.16
#